data_AF-A0A8C0XF88-F1
#
_entry.id   AF-A0A8C0XF88-F1
#
_cell.length_a   1.000
_cell.length_b   1.000
_cell.length_c   1.000
_cell.angle_alpha   90.00
_cell.angle_beta   90.00
_cell.angle_gamma   90.00
#
_symmetry.space_group_name_H-M   'P 1'
#
loop_
_entity.id
_entity.type
_entity.pdbx_description
1 polymer ?
#
loop_
_entity_poly.entity_id
_entity_poly.type
_entity_poly.pdbx_seq_one_letter_code
_entity_poly.pdbx_strand_id
1 'polypeptide(L)'
;MEDRRAEKSCEQACESLKRQDYDMALKHCTEALLSLGQCPMAEITGPCPLELERIKIESLLYRIASFLQLKNYGQADEDCRHVLGEGLAKGEGAFRAVLCCMQLKGKLQPVSSILTKSLTGESLNGMVTKDLTRLKTLLTETEPQMIRLYPDYSLGSCNGWHFRPPPRGITSSEEYTLCKRFLEQGICRYGAQCTSAHSQEELAEWQKRYASRLIKLKQQNENKQLSGSYMETLIEKWMNSLSPEKVLSECVEGVKVEHHPDLSIIVNTKKSHHMWTFALTCKPARMLYRVALLYDAHRPHFSIFAISAGDSTTQVSQEVPENCQEWIGGKMAQNGLDHYVYKVGIAFNTEIFGTFRQTIVFDFGLEPVLMQRVMIDAASTEDLEYLMHAKQQLVTTAKRWDSSSKTVIDFEPNETTDLEKSLLIRYQIPLSADQLFTQSVLDKSLTKTNYQSRLHDLLYIEEIAQYKEVSKFNLKVQLQILASFMLTGVSGGAKYAQNGQLFGRFKLTETLSEDTLAGRLVMTKVNAVYLLPVPKEKLVQTQGTKEKVYEATIEEKTKEYIFLRISRECCEELNLRPDCDTQVELQFQLNRLPLCEMHYALDRIKDNGVLFPDISMTPTIPWSPNRQWDEQLDPRLNAKQKEAVLAITTPLSIQLPPVLIIGPYGTGKTFTLAQAVKHILQQQETRILICTHSNSAADLYIKDYLHPYVEAGNPQARPLRVYFRNRWVKTVHPVVHQYCLISSAHSTFQMPQKEDILKHRVVVVTLNTSQYLCQLDLEPGFFTHILLDEAAQAMECETIMPLALATKNTRIVLAGDHMQLSPFVYSEFARERNLHVSLLDRLYEHYPAEFPCRILLCENYRSHEAIINYTSELFYEGKLMASGKQPAHKDFYPLTFFTARGEDVQEKNSTAFYNNAEVFEVVERVEELRRKWPVAWGKLDDGSIGVVTPYADQVFRIRAELRKKRLSDVNVERVLNVQGKQFRVLFLSTVRTRHTCKHKQTPIKKKEQLLEDSTEDLDYGFLSNYKLLNTAITRAQSLVAVVGDPIALCSIGRCRKFWERFIALCHENHSLHGITFEQIKAQLEALELKKTYVLNPLAPEFIPRALRLQHSGNSNRQQQSPPKVKPLLIKLKRLEGESSMSVSKAYWAVIFITISFSLPRPPAFYFTSIKSFCDVPICFEIFLYLTYSWGNFFFFYGAFPYTFIYFFFFFHFSFIIHMCIQGLVHFSPLPPPPPLPPTPPLPLPPPIPAETILPLFLILL
;
A
#
# COMPACT_ATOMS: atom_id res chain seq x y z
N MET A 1 -40.27 -21.91 -23.86
CA MET A 1 -40.79 -23.31 -24.03
C MET A 1 -39.88 -24.09 -24.97
N GLU A 2 -39.38 -23.47 -26.04
CA GLU A 2 -38.40 -24.08 -26.93
C GLU A 2 -37.03 -24.30 -26.26
N ASP A 3 -36.66 -23.46 -25.30
CA ASP A 3 -35.42 -23.54 -24.51
C ASP A 3 -35.26 -24.91 -23.82
N ARG A 4 -36.36 -25.45 -23.27
CA ARG A 4 -36.43 -26.79 -22.65
C ARG A 4 -36.25 -27.95 -23.65
N ARG A 5 -36.23 -27.69 -24.96
CA ARG A 5 -35.79 -28.68 -25.98
C ARG A 5 -34.28 -28.65 -26.17
N ALA A 6 -33.66 -27.47 -26.08
CA ALA A 6 -32.20 -27.33 -26.18
C ALA A 6 -31.49 -27.98 -24.97
N GLU A 7 -31.97 -27.72 -23.75
CA GLU A 7 -31.44 -28.35 -22.52
C GLU A 7 -31.49 -29.88 -22.62
N LYS A 8 -32.65 -30.46 -22.94
CA LYS A 8 -32.81 -31.92 -23.11
C LYS A 8 -31.94 -32.51 -24.22
N SER A 9 -31.76 -31.79 -25.32
CA SER A 9 -30.86 -32.22 -26.40
C SER A 9 -29.40 -32.21 -25.96
N CYS A 10 -29.01 -31.29 -25.07
CA CYS A 10 -27.65 -31.21 -24.53
C CYS A 10 -27.41 -32.29 -23.46
N GLU A 11 -28.38 -32.55 -22.57
CA GLU A 11 -28.33 -33.65 -21.62
C GLU A 11 -28.20 -35.00 -22.33
N GLN A 12 -29.04 -35.26 -23.36
CA GLN A 12 -28.98 -36.48 -24.16
C GLN A 12 -27.65 -36.61 -24.93
N ALA A 13 -27.08 -35.51 -25.44
CA ALA A 13 -25.76 -35.54 -26.04
C ALA A 13 -24.66 -35.90 -25.01
N CYS A 14 -24.72 -35.33 -23.80
CA CYS A 14 -23.78 -35.63 -22.73
C CYS A 14 -23.93 -37.07 -22.19
N GLU A 15 -25.13 -37.64 -22.12
CA GLU A 15 -25.34 -39.06 -21.81
C GLU A 15 -24.80 -39.96 -22.93
N SER A 16 -25.05 -39.61 -24.20
CA SER A 16 -24.53 -40.37 -25.34
C SER A 16 -22.99 -40.35 -25.40
N LEU A 17 -22.35 -39.24 -25.06
CA LEU A 17 -20.88 -39.14 -25.04
C LEU A 17 -20.29 -40.02 -23.93
N LYS A 18 -20.82 -39.90 -22.70
CA LYS A 18 -20.42 -40.77 -21.56
C LYS A 18 -20.59 -42.26 -21.88
N ARG A 19 -21.65 -42.61 -22.62
CA ARG A 19 -21.89 -44.01 -23.04
C ARG A 19 -20.79 -44.49 -23.99
N GLN A 20 -20.42 -43.68 -24.99
CA GLN A 20 -19.31 -43.97 -25.90
C GLN A 20 -17.96 -44.10 -25.16
N ASP A 21 -17.70 -43.26 -24.16
CA ASP A 21 -16.50 -43.36 -23.33
C ASP A 21 -16.42 -44.70 -22.57
N TYR A 22 -17.54 -45.15 -21.98
CA TYR A 22 -17.60 -46.45 -21.29
C TYR A 22 -17.56 -47.64 -22.25
N ASP A 23 -18.21 -47.58 -23.42
CA ASP A 23 -18.11 -48.63 -24.46
C ASP A 23 -16.66 -48.75 -25.00
N MET A 24 -15.95 -47.63 -25.16
CA MET A 24 -14.54 -47.60 -25.57
C MET A 24 -13.61 -48.15 -24.47
N ALA A 25 -13.83 -47.77 -23.21
CA ALA A 25 -13.10 -48.32 -22.08
C ALA A 25 -13.31 -49.83 -21.93
N LEU A 26 -14.54 -50.31 -22.12
CA LEU A 26 -14.91 -51.73 -22.10
C LEU A 26 -14.16 -52.52 -23.17
N LYS A 27 -14.07 -51.96 -24.39
CA LYS A 27 -13.32 -52.54 -25.50
C LYS A 27 -11.83 -52.67 -25.16
N HIS A 28 -11.18 -51.59 -24.73
CA HIS A 28 -9.76 -51.62 -24.39
C HIS A 28 -9.42 -52.54 -23.21
N CYS A 29 -10.26 -52.58 -22.18
CA CYS A 29 -10.08 -53.53 -21.08
C CYS A 29 -10.24 -54.99 -21.55
N THR A 30 -11.14 -55.25 -22.51
CA THR A 30 -11.32 -56.59 -23.09
C THR A 30 -10.16 -56.99 -24.01
N GLU A 31 -9.68 -56.07 -24.84
CA GLU A 31 -8.47 -56.27 -25.67
C GLU A 31 -7.25 -56.59 -24.79
N ALA A 32 -7.01 -55.81 -23.74
CA ALA A 32 -5.93 -56.05 -22.79
C ALA A 32 -6.04 -57.43 -22.11
N LEU A 33 -7.23 -57.82 -21.64
CA LEU A 33 -7.46 -59.12 -21.00
C LEU A 33 -7.28 -60.30 -21.97
N LEU A 34 -7.63 -60.14 -23.25
CA LEU A 34 -7.38 -61.14 -24.29
C LEU A 34 -5.89 -61.28 -24.58
N SER A 35 -5.14 -60.17 -24.70
CA SER A 35 -3.67 -60.22 -24.87
C SER A 35 -2.96 -60.87 -23.68
N LEU A 36 -3.42 -60.58 -22.46
CA LEU A 36 -2.89 -61.21 -21.23
C LEU A 36 -3.20 -62.72 -21.15
N GLY A 37 -4.30 -63.17 -21.74
CA GLY A 37 -4.68 -64.58 -21.78
C GLY A 37 -3.93 -65.44 -22.81
N GLN A 38 -3.22 -64.84 -23.76
CA GLN A 38 -2.53 -65.53 -24.85
C GLN A 38 -1.02 -65.76 -24.59
N CYS A 39 -0.48 -65.28 -23.47
CA CYS A 39 0.94 -65.36 -23.16
C CYS A 39 1.30 -66.68 -22.42
N PRO A 40 2.16 -67.57 -22.98
CA PRO A 40 2.55 -68.80 -22.30
C PRO A 40 3.45 -68.52 -21.09
N MET A 41 3.03 -68.99 -19.90
CA MET A 41 3.75 -68.80 -18.63
C MET A 41 5.15 -69.45 -18.56
N ALA A 42 5.62 -70.10 -19.63
CA ALA A 42 6.90 -70.82 -19.69
C ALA A 42 8.09 -69.96 -20.16
N GLU A 43 7.86 -68.81 -20.82
CA GLU A 43 8.92 -68.05 -21.51
C GLU A 43 9.36 -66.75 -20.79
N ILE A 44 8.76 -66.41 -19.65
CA ILE A 44 9.04 -65.15 -18.92
C ILE A 44 10.13 -65.36 -17.85
N THR A 45 11.40 -65.26 -18.24
CA THR A 45 12.55 -65.32 -17.33
C THR A 45 12.90 -63.94 -16.74
N GLY A 46 12.02 -63.41 -15.88
CA GLY A 46 12.27 -62.16 -15.15
C GLY A 46 11.30 -61.90 -13.99
N PRO A 47 11.59 -60.94 -13.09
CA PRO A 47 10.80 -60.67 -11.87
C PRO A 47 9.51 -59.86 -12.17
N CYS A 48 8.64 -60.40 -13.03
CA CYS A 48 7.44 -59.75 -13.56
C CYS A 48 6.04 -60.36 -13.22
N PRO A 49 5.85 -61.49 -12.51
CA PRO A 49 4.51 -62.05 -12.27
C PRO A 49 3.50 -61.06 -11.65
N LEU A 50 3.92 -60.32 -10.61
CA LEU A 50 3.05 -59.43 -9.85
C LEU A 50 2.57 -58.21 -10.66
N GLU A 51 3.37 -57.70 -11.59
CA GLU A 51 2.96 -56.54 -12.42
C GLU A 51 1.98 -56.97 -13.53
N LEU A 52 2.14 -58.18 -14.06
CA LEU A 52 1.20 -58.76 -15.01
C LEU A 52 -0.17 -59.04 -14.35
N GLU A 53 -0.18 -59.63 -13.16
CA GLU A 53 -1.40 -59.83 -12.36
C GLU A 53 -2.05 -58.50 -11.95
N ARG A 54 -1.25 -57.50 -11.57
CA ARG A 54 -1.72 -56.13 -11.29
C ARG A 54 -2.46 -55.53 -12.48
N ILE A 55 -1.90 -55.60 -13.69
CA ILE A 55 -2.55 -55.07 -14.90
C ILE A 55 -3.84 -55.84 -15.22
N LYS A 56 -3.87 -57.17 -15.02
CA LYS A 56 -5.07 -58.00 -15.21
C LYS A 56 -6.20 -57.62 -14.26
N ILE A 57 -5.91 -57.50 -12.96
CA ILE A 57 -6.89 -57.11 -11.93
C ILE A 57 -7.35 -55.66 -12.14
N GLU A 58 -6.43 -54.74 -12.43
CA GLU A 58 -6.74 -53.33 -12.72
C GLU A 58 -7.67 -53.21 -13.95
N SER A 59 -7.45 -54.01 -14.99
CA SER A 59 -8.30 -54.05 -16.20
C SER A 59 -9.69 -54.64 -15.93
N LEU A 60 -9.79 -55.73 -15.14
CA LEU A 60 -11.10 -56.30 -14.75
C LEU A 60 -11.92 -55.32 -13.91
N LEU A 61 -11.30 -54.62 -12.95
CA LEU A 61 -11.99 -53.63 -12.11
C LEU A 61 -12.55 -52.46 -12.92
N TYR A 62 -11.83 -51.97 -13.92
CA TYR A 62 -12.35 -50.96 -14.84
C TYR A 62 -13.43 -51.51 -15.80
N ARG A 63 -13.35 -52.80 -16.20
CA ARG A 63 -14.38 -53.44 -17.02
C ARG A 63 -15.69 -53.60 -16.25
N ILE A 64 -15.64 -54.05 -14.99
CA ILE A 64 -16.78 -54.09 -14.06
C ILE A 64 -17.42 -52.70 -13.93
N ALA A 65 -16.63 -51.67 -13.64
CA ALA A 65 -17.13 -50.30 -13.50
C ALA A 65 -17.83 -49.81 -14.80
N SER A 66 -17.27 -50.12 -15.96
CA SER A 66 -17.85 -49.76 -17.27
C SER A 66 -19.17 -50.50 -17.51
N PHE A 67 -19.23 -51.82 -17.29
CA PHE A 67 -20.47 -52.60 -17.37
C PHE A 67 -21.56 -52.08 -16.41
N LEU A 68 -21.20 -51.67 -15.19
CA LEU A 68 -22.14 -51.12 -14.21
C LEU A 68 -22.72 -49.74 -14.61
N GLN A 69 -21.97 -48.90 -15.33
CA GLN A 69 -22.48 -47.65 -15.90
C GLN A 69 -23.32 -47.88 -17.17
N LEU A 70 -22.95 -48.88 -17.98
CA LEU A 70 -23.71 -49.34 -19.14
C LEU A 70 -24.98 -50.16 -18.76
N LYS A 71 -25.24 -50.34 -17.46
CA LYS A 71 -26.35 -51.13 -16.87
C LYS A 71 -26.37 -52.62 -17.26
N ASN A 72 -25.21 -53.17 -17.60
CA ASN A 72 -25.03 -54.56 -18.02
C ASN A 72 -24.55 -55.43 -16.83
N TYR A 73 -25.44 -55.58 -15.84
CA TYR A 73 -25.09 -56.12 -14.52
C TYR A 73 -24.64 -57.59 -14.53
N GLY A 74 -25.11 -58.41 -15.49
CA GLY A 74 -24.72 -59.82 -15.57
C GLY A 74 -23.24 -60.04 -15.89
N GLN A 75 -22.70 -59.25 -16.82
CA GLN A 75 -21.28 -59.33 -17.20
C GLN A 75 -20.38 -58.64 -16.15
N ALA A 76 -20.89 -57.62 -15.46
CA ALA A 76 -20.22 -57.04 -14.28
C ALA A 76 -20.07 -58.07 -13.14
N ASP A 77 -21.07 -58.92 -12.90
CA ASP A 77 -21.00 -59.98 -11.90
C ASP A 77 -20.06 -61.13 -12.31
N GLU A 78 -20.09 -61.55 -13.58
CA GLU A 78 -19.20 -62.60 -14.09
C GLU A 78 -17.73 -62.20 -13.94
N ASP A 79 -17.36 -60.97 -14.34
CA ASP A 79 -16.05 -60.40 -14.08
C ASP A 79 -15.74 -60.30 -12.57
N CYS A 80 -16.72 -59.93 -11.74
CA CYS A 80 -16.55 -59.86 -10.30
C CYS A 80 -16.23 -61.24 -9.68
N ARG A 81 -16.88 -62.31 -10.16
CA ARG A 81 -16.58 -63.69 -9.76
C ARG A 81 -15.18 -64.12 -10.22
N HIS A 82 -14.73 -63.69 -11.39
CA HIS A 82 -13.33 -63.90 -11.82
C HIS A 82 -12.32 -63.14 -10.94
N VAL A 83 -12.55 -61.86 -10.64
CA VAL A 83 -11.69 -61.04 -9.76
C VAL A 83 -11.56 -61.66 -8.36
N LEU A 84 -12.68 -62.04 -7.75
CA LEU A 84 -12.69 -62.65 -6.42
C LEU A 84 -12.14 -64.08 -6.44
N GLY A 85 -12.40 -64.85 -7.50
CA GLY A 85 -11.87 -66.21 -7.66
C GLY A 85 -10.34 -66.23 -7.77
N GLU A 86 -9.76 -65.47 -8.69
CA GLU A 86 -8.31 -65.40 -8.87
C GLU A 86 -7.61 -64.75 -7.66
N GLY A 87 -8.21 -63.71 -7.07
CA GLY A 87 -7.67 -63.02 -5.90
C GLY A 87 -7.66 -63.85 -4.61
N LEU A 88 -8.59 -64.79 -4.45
CA LEU A 88 -8.64 -65.68 -3.29
C LEU A 88 -7.82 -66.95 -3.49
N ALA A 89 -7.80 -67.53 -4.69
CA ALA A 89 -7.09 -68.78 -4.97
C ALA A 89 -5.55 -68.68 -4.85
N LYS A 90 -4.99 -67.47 -4.93
CA LYS A 90 -3.54 -67.18 -4.81
C LYS A 90 -3.13 -66.54 -3.47
N GLY A 91 -4.07 -66.40 -2.53
CA GLY A 91 -3.85 -65.82 -1.21
C GLY A 91 -4.06 -64.30 -1.15
N GLU A 92 -4.78 -63.84 -0.12
CA GLU A 92 -5.29 -62.45 -0.02
C GLU A 92 -4.21 -61.35 -0.14
N GLY A 93 -2.97 -61.64 0.25
CA GLY A 93 -1.89 -60.65 0.27
C GLY A 93 -1.58 -60.04 -1.11
N ALA A 94 -1.60 -60.84 -2.18
CA ALA A 94 -1.34 -60.35 -3.54
C ALA A 94 -2.47 -59.44 -4.02
N PHE A 95 -3.73 -59.85 -3.82
CA PHE A 95 -4.90 -59.08 -4.20
C PHE A 95 -4.99 -57.75 -3.42
N ARG A 96 -4.81 -57.78 -2.09
CA ARG A 96 -4.75 -56.57 -1.25
C ARG A 96 -3.60 -55.64 -1.69
N ALA A 97 -2.41 -56.16 -2.02
CA ALA A 97 -1.29 -55.35 -2.49
C ALA A 97 -1.59 -54.61 -3.81
N VAL A 98 -2.27 -55.26 -4.76
CA VAL A 98 -2.73 -54.62 -6.00
C VAL A 98 -3.73 -53.49 -5.70
N LEU A 99 -4.73 -53.74 -4.86
CA LEU A 99 -5.73 -52.73 -4.47
C LEU A 99 -5.07 -51.53 -3.78
N CYS A 100 -4.18 -51.75 -2.81
CA CYS A 100 -3.39 -50.69 -2.18
C CYS A 100 -2.56 -49.89 -3.21
N CYS A 101 -1.94 -50.56 -4.19
CA CYS A 101 -1.16 -49.89 -5.24
C CYS A 101 -2.02 -49.19 -6.31
N MET A 102 -3.32 -49.50 -6.41
CA MET A 102 -4.29 -48.70 -7.17
C MET A 102 -4.80 -47.50 -6.38
N GLN A 103 -5.07 -47.66 -5.07
CA GLN A 103 -5.48 -46.57 -4.18
C GLN A 103 -4.37 -45.51 -4.07
N LEU A 104 -3.11 -45.91 -3.88
CA LEU A 104 -1.93 -45.03 -3.88
C LEU A 104 -1.73 -44.24 -5.19
N LYS A 105 -2.20 -44.77 -6.33
CA LYS A 105 -2.18 -44.08 -7.63
C LYS A 105 -3.49 -43.31 -7.93
N GLY A 106 -4.39 -43.17 -6.94
CA GLY A 106 -5.71 -42.54 -7.10
C GLY A 106 -6.70 -43.28 -8.00
N LYS A 107 -6.33 -44.47 -8.49
CA LYS A 107 -7.05 -45.23 -9.52
C LYS A 107 -8.24 -46.04 -9.01
N LEU A 108 -8.28 -46.34 -7.71
CA LEU A 108 -9.33 -47.20 -7.14
C LEU A 108 -10.63 -46.43 -6.86
N GLN A 109 -10.54 -45.13 -6.56
CA GLN A 109 -11.67 -44.28 -6.18
C GLN A 109 -12.77 -44.17 -7.25
N PRO A 110 -12.48 -44.02 -8.57
CA PRO A 110 -13.52 -44.05 -9.60
C PRO A 110 -14.32 -45.37 -9.62
N VAL A 111 -13.64 -46.51 -9.46
CA VAL A 111 -14.28 -47.84 -9.40
C VAL A 111 -15.12 -47.97 -8.12
N SER A 112 -14.57 -47.62 -6.97
CA SER A 112 -15.26 -47.62 -5.66
C SER A 112 -16.53 -46.76 -5.68
N SER A 113 -16.45 -45.55 -6.27
CA SER A 113 -17.60 -44.63 -6.39
C SER A 113 -18.66 -45.12 -7.39
N ILE A 114 -18.26 -45.64 -8.56
CA ILE A 114 -19.19 -46.23 -9.53
C ILE A 114 -19.91 -47.43 -8.93
N LEU A 115 -19.17 -48.37 -8.34
CA LEU A 115 -19.72 -49.59 -7.75
C LEU A 115 -20.66 -49.26 -6.58
N THR A 116 -20.30 -48.27 -5.75
CA THR A 116 -21.17 -47.78 -4.66
C THR A 116 -22.45 -47.11 -5.17
N LYS A 117 -22.37 -46.25 -6.19
CA LYS A 117 -23.54 -45.59 -6.80
C LYS A 117 -24.48 -46.59 -7.47
N SER A 118 -23.94 -47.51 -8.27
CA SER A 118 -24.74 -48.56 -8.91
C SER A 118 -25.44 -49.45 -7.87
N LEU A 119 -24.78 -49.75 -6.73
CA LEU A 119 -25.37 -50.52 -5.62
C LEU A 119 -26.25 -49.70 -4.65
N THR A 120 -26.57 -48.43 -4.95
CA THR A 120 -27.44 -47.58 -4.10
C THR A 120 -28.58 -46.86 -4.85
N GLY A 121 -28.70 -47.03 -6.17
CA GLY A 121 -29.80 -46.47 -6.96
C GLY A 121 -31.05 -47.35 -6.99
N GLU A 122 -32.23 -46.73 -7.14
CA GLU A 122 -33.55 -47.36 -7.02
C GLU A 122 -33.93 -48.36 -8.15
N SER A 123 -33.03 -48.69 -9.09
CA SER A 123 -33.33 -49.53 -10.26
C SER A 123 -32.45 -50.78 -10.37
N LEU A 124 -32.46 -51.62 -9.33
CA LEU A 124 -31.86 -52.96 -9.32
C LEU A 124 -32.93 -54.03 -9.06
N ASN A 125 -33.61 -54.47 -10.13
CA ASN A 125 -34.64 -55.50 -10.08
C ASN A 125 -34.05 -56.88 -9.76
N GLY A 126 -33.81 -57.17 -8.49
CA GLY A 126 -33.50 -58.51 -7.95
C GLY A 126 -32.11 -59.08 -8.28
N MET A 127 -31.40 -58.58 -9.30
CA MET A 127 -30.10 -59.10 -9.73
C MET A 127 -28.88 -58.48 -8.99
N VAL A 128 -29.01 -58.19 -7.69
CA VAL A 128 -27.85 -57.84 -6.87
C VAL A 128 -27.16 -59.12 -6.43
N THR A 129 -26.00 -59.40 -7.01
CA THR A 129 -25.24 -60.60 -6.68
C THR A 129 -24.43 -60.42 -5.41
N LYS A 130 -24.22 -61.55 -4.72
CA LYS A 130 -23.44 -61.63 -3.48
C LYS A 130 -22.00 -61.15 -3.70
N ASP A 131 -21.46 -61.39 -4.89
CA ASP A 131 -20.07 -61.14 -5.22
C ASP A 131 -19.78 -59.66 -5.50
N LEU A 132 -20.64 -58.93 -6.24
CA LEU A 132 -20.51 -57.47 -6.39
C LEU A 132 -20.59 -56.75 -5.03
N THR A 133 -21.44 -57.24 -4.13
CA THR A 133 -21.54 -56.73 -2.76
C THR A 133 -20.28 -57.04 -1.95
N ARG A 134 -19.71 -58.24 -2.09
CA ARG A 134 -18.46 -58.65 -1.43
C ARG A 134 -17.25 -57.87 -1.93
N LEU A 135 -17.18 -57.57 -3.23
CA LEU A 135 -16.16 -56.71 -3.82
C LEU A 135 -16.26 -55.28 -3.27
N LYS A 136 -17.48 -54.73 -3.11
CA LYS A 136 -17.69 -53.44 -2.43
C LYS A 136 -17.04 -53.44 -1.05
N THR A 137 -17.36 -54.44 -0.22
CA THR A 137 -16.81 -54.53 1.15
C THR A 137 -15.29 -54.61 1.15
N LEU A 138 -14.67 -55.42 0.29
CA LEU A 138 -13.21 -55.51 0.19
C LEU A 138 -12.54 -54.20 -0.24
N LEU A 139 -13.16 -53.45 -1.16
CA LEU A 139 -12.68 -52.11 -1.54
C LEU A 139 -12.78 -51.14 -0.35
N THR A 140 -13.92 -51.09 0.32
CA THR A 140 -14.16 -50.23 1.49
C THR A 140 -13.32 -50.62 2.71
N GLU A 141 -12.94 -51.90 2.88
CA GLU A 141 -11.99 -52.35 3.91
C GLU A 141 -10.54 -51.94 3.62
N THR A 142 -10.18 -51.77 2.34
CA THR A 142 -8.83 -51.39 1.92
C THR A 142 -8.58 -49.89 2.08
N GLU A 143 -9.62 -49.06 1.95
CA GLU A 143 -9.55 -47.60 2.12
C GLU A 143 -9.03 -47.13 3.52
N PRO A 144 -9.52 -47.63 4.67
CA PRO A 144 -9.09 -47.16 5.99
C PRO A 144 -7.76 -47.74 6.49
N GLN A 145 -7.26 -48.85 5.94
CA GLN A 145 -6.05 -49.50 6.48
C GLN A 145 -4.77 -48.65 6.30
N MET A 146 -4.74 -47.69 5.38
CA MET A 146 -3.63 -46.72 5.26
C MET A 146 -3.66 -45.57 6.29
N ILE A 147 -4.81 -45.27 6.90
CA ILE A 147 -4.98 -44.10 7.80
C ILE A 147 -4.08 -44.21 9.05
N ARG A 148 -3.68 -45.44 9.43
CA ARG A 148 -2.75 -45.68 10.55
C ARG A 148 -1.26 -45.48 10.23
N LEU A 149 -0.88 -45.21 8.98
CA LEU A 149 0.51 -45.00 8.59
C LEU A 149 0.84 -43.59 8.10
N TYR A 150 -0.13 -42.86 7.52
CA TYR A 150 0.01 -41.42 7.22
C TYR A 150 -1.32 -40.69 7.42
N PRO A 151 -1.51 -39.96 8.54
CA PRO A 151 -2.69 -39.15 8.78
C PRO A 151 -2.50 -37.73 8.21
N ASP A 152 -3.09 -37.47 7.04
CA ASP A 152 -3.88 -36.26 6.72
C ASP A 152 -4.01 -36.09 5.20
N TYR A 153 -5.23 -36.34 4.68
CA TYR A 153 -5.65 -35.85 3.37
C TYR A 153 -7.18 -35.70 3.33
N SER A 154 -7.64 -34.48 3.05
CA SER A 154 -9.00 -34.22 2.57
C SER A 154 -8.93 -33.38 1.29
N LEU A 155 -10.02 -33.34 0.51
CA LEU A 155 -9.99 -33.04 -0.92
C LEU A 155 -9.54 -31.59 -1.24
N GLY A 156 -8.70 -31.39 -2.27
CA GLY A 156 -8.56 -30.02 -2.80
C GLY A 156 -7.51 -29.63 -3.86
N SER A 157 -6.52 -30.44 -4.26
CA SER A 157 -5.50 -29.99 -5.24
C SER A 157 -5.01 -31.06 -6.22
N CYS A 158 -5.26 -30.87 -7.53
CA CYS A 158 -4.67 -31.68 -8.60
C CYS A 158 -3.27 -31.16 -8.99
N ASN A 159 -2.35 -31.17 -8.02
CA ASN A 159 -0.90 -31.08 -8.15
C ASN A 159 -0.35 -31.37 -6.74
N GLY A 160 0.65 -32.25 -6.62
CA GLY A 160 1.12 -32.82 -5.34
C GLY A 160 1.80 -31.81 -4.41
N TRP A 161 0.99 -30.98 -3.75
CA TRP A 161 1.36 -29.91 -2.84
C TRP A 161 0.26 -29.78 -1.76
N HIS A 162 0.66 -29.58 -0.51
CA HIS A 162 -0.18 -29.79 0.69
C HIS A 162 -0.71 -28.49 1.30
N PHE A 163 -0.04 -27.36 1.07
CA PHE A 163 -0.37 -26.07 1.71
C PHE A 163 -1.18 -25.11 0.80
N ARG A 164 -1.51 -23.90 1.28
CA ARG A 164 -2.14 -22.88 0.40
C ARG A 164 -1.15 -22.38 -0.67
N PRO A 165 -1.60 -21.87 -1.83
CA PRO A 165 -0.69 -21.36 -2.86
C PRO A 165 0.07 -20.09 -2.40
N PRO A 166 1.36 -19.94 -2.76
CA PRO A 166 2.14 -18.73 -2.49
C PRO A 166 1.59 -17.50 -3.22
N PRO A 167 1.73 -16.28 -2.64
CA PRO A 167 1.34 -15.03 -3.29
C PRO A 167 1.97 -14.81 -4.68
N ARG A 168 1.22 -14.21 -5.61
CA ARG A 168 1.69 -13.81 -6.95
C ARG A 168 2.48 -12.49 -6.91
N GLY A 169 3.34 -12.26 -7.91
CA GLY A 169 4.13 -11.04 -8.05
C GLY A 169 5.38 -10.92 -7.15
N ILE A 170 5.70 -11.95 -6.36
CA ILE A 170 6.98 -12.07 -5.62
C ILE A 170 8.12 -12.37 -6.61
N THR A 171 9.29 -11.76 -6.38
CA THR A 171 10.44 -11.81 -7.32
C THR A 171 11.72 -12.45 -6.80
N SER A 172 11.70 -13.04 -5.61
CA SER A 172 12.73 -13.98 -5.13
C SER A 172 12.11 -15.09 -4.27
N SER A 173 12.88 -16.14 -3.95
CA SER A 173 12.50 -17.15 -2.95
C SER A 173 12.59 -16.64 -1.51
N GLU A 174 13.30 -15.53 -1.29
CA GLU A 174 13.58 -14.91 0.00
C GLU A 174 12.50 -13.90 0.41
N GLU A 175 11.74 -13.37 -0.57
CA GLU A 175 10.55 -12.54 -0.36
C GLU A 175 9.36 -13.32 0.27
N TYR A 176 9.45 -14.64 0.40
CA TYR A 176 8.50 -15.43 1.20
C TYR A 176 8.97 -15.52 2.65
N THR A 177 8.15 -15.01 3.58
CA THR A 177 8.45 -14.94 5.02
C THR A 177 7.52 -15.84 5.84
N LEU A 178 7.90 -16.11 7.10
CA LEU A 178 7.00 -16.69 8.11
C LEU A 178 6.15 -15.59 8.78
N CYS A 179 4.91 -15.91 9.10
CA CYS A 179 4.05 -15.07 9.94
C CYS A 179 4.49 -15.22 11.39
N LYS A 180 5.18 -14.20 11.94
CA LYS A 180 5.70 -14.24 13.32
C LYS A 180 4.57 -14.47 14.31
N ARG A 181 3.42 -13.82 14.08
CA ARG A 181 2.26 -13.92 14.95
C ARG A 181 1.67 -15.34 15.03
N PHE A 182 1.64 -16.08 13.92
CA PHE A 182 1.17 -17.48 13.94
C PHE A 182 2.13 -18.38 14.72
N LEU A 183 3.44 -18.17 14.58
CA LEU A 183 4.46 -18.93 15.32
C LEU A 183 4.45 -18.62 16.82
N GLU A 184 4.22 -17.37 17.20
CA GLU A 184 4.24 -16.91 18.60
C GLU A 184 2.92 -17.17 19.35
N GLN A 185 1.77 -17.18 18.65
CA GLN A 185 0.43 -17.20 19.26
C GLN A 185 -0.47 -18.34 18.77
N GLY A 186 -0.04 -19.15 17.79
CA GLY A 186 -0.86 -20.18 17.13
C GLY A 186 -2.01 -19.63 16.27
N ILE A 187 -2.16 -18.31 16.18
CA ILE A 187 -3.30 -17.62 15.56
C ILE A 187 -2.78 -16.50 14.65
N CYS A 188 -3.35 -16.38 13.45
CA CYS A 188 -3.06 -15.30 12.52
C CYS A 188 -4.34 -14.53 12.17
N ARG A 189 -4.33 -13.21 12.41
CA ARG A 189 -5.44 -12.28 12.08
C ARG A 189 -5.85 -12.28 10.59
N TYR A 190 -5.08 -12.91 9.70
CA TYR A 190 -5.34 -12.97 8.25
C TYR A 190 -5.70 -14.38 7.72
N GLY A 191 -5.65 -15.42 8.56
CA GLY A 191 -5.98 -16.80 8.16
C GLY A 191 -5.32 -17.24 6.83
N ALA A 192 -6.09 -17.89 5.94
CA ALA A 192 -5.61 -18.31 4.63
C ALA A 192 -5.16 -17.15 3.71
N GLN A 193 -5.58 -15.93 4.00
CA GLN A 193 -5.25 -14.73 3.21
C GLN A 193 -3.91 -14.11 3.63
N CYS A 194 -3.24 -14.60 4.68
CA CYS A 194 -1.91 -14.14 5.07
C CYS A 194 -0.93 -14.21 3.89
N THR A 195 -0.16 -13.13 3.68
CA THR A 195 0.91 -13.07 2.67
C THR A 195 2.17 -13.84 3.08
N SER A 196 2.31 -14.11 4.38
CA SER A 196 3.38 -14.89 4.99
C SER A 196 2.92 -16.35 5.20
N ALA A 197 3.86 -17.29 5.28
CA ALA A 197 3.60 -18.69 5.58
C ALA A 197 3.36 -18.91 7.09
N HIS A 198 2.52 -19.86 7.48
CA HIS A 198 2.20 -20.15 8.88
C HIS A 198 3.07 -21.23 9.50
N SER A 199 3.75 -22.06 8.70
CA SER A 199 4.69 -23.05 9.20
C SER A 199 5.96 -23.10 8.33
N GLN A 200 7.00 -23.75 8.85
CA GLN A 200 8.27 -23.91 8.13
C GLN A 200 8.10 -24.84 6.92
N GLU A 201 7.21 -25.82 7.02
CA GLU A 201 6.84 -26.75 5.95
C GLU A 201 6.05 -26.02 4.85
N GLU A 202 5.17 -25.09 5.22
CA GLU A 202 4.47 -24.23 4.27
C GLU A 202 5.42 -23.28 3.55
N LEU A 203 6.35 -22.64 4.27
CA LEU A 203 7.37 -21.79 3.65
C LEU A 203 8.28 -22.61 2.73
N ALA A 204 8.76 -23.76 3.18
CA ALA A 204 9.55 -24.67 2.38
C ALA A 204 8.77 -25.15 1.15
N GLU A 205 7.46 -25.38 1.25
CA GLU A 205 6.65 -25.73 0.09
C GLU A 205 6.42 -24.53 -0.85
N TRP A 206 6.23 -23.32 -0.35
CA TRP A 206 6.15 -22.10 -1.16
C TRP A 206 7.45 -21.87 -1.94
N GLN A 207 8.58 -21.98 -1.27
CA GLN A 207 9.91 -21.94 -1.86
C GLN A 207 10.13 -23.10 -2.84
N LYS A 208 9.65 -24.32 -2.54
CA LYS A 208 9.73 -25.49 -3.43
C LYS A 208 8.78 -25.40 -4.64
N ARG A 209 7.63 -24.71 -4.52
CA ARG A 209 6.72 -24.37 -5.64
C ARG A 209 7.36 -23.31 -6.53
N TYR A 210 7.98 -22.28 -5.95
CA TYR A 210 8.74 -21.26 -6.68
C TYR A 210 9.97 -21.88 -7.38
N ALA A 211 10.75 -22.69 -6.66
CA ALA A 211 11.83 -23.49 -7.20
C ALA A 211 11.34 -24.47 -8.27
N SER A 212 10.16 -25.07 -8.16
CA SER A 212 9.59 -25.95 -9.19
C SER A 212 9.22 -25.17 -10.47
N ARG A 213 8.73 -23.92 -10.37
CA ARG A 213 8.57 -23.04 -11.54
C ARG A 213 9.93 -22.70 -12.14
N LEU A 214 10.91 -22.32 -11.32
CA LEU A 214 12.30 -22.07 -11.74
C LEU A 214 12.98 -23.31 -12.33
N ILE A 215 12.63 -24.53 -11.87
CA ILE A 215 13.16 -25.80 -12.38
C ILE A 215 12.49 -26.16 -13.70
N LYS A 216 11.20 -25.88 -13.91
CA LYS A 216 10.59 -26.00 -15.24
C LYS A 216 11.17 -25.00 -16.24
N LEU A 217 11.53 -23.79 -15.80
CA LEU A 217 12.27 -22.79 -16.58
C LEU A 217 13.74 -23.20 -16.81
N LYS A 218 14.43 -23.74 -15.80
CA LYS A 218 15.80 -24.29 -15.93
C LYS A 218 15.82 -25.53 -16.80
N GLN A 219 14.83 -26.41 -16.78
CA GLN A 219 14.73 -27.56 -17.69
C GLN A 219 14.53 -27.14 -19.17
N GLN A 220 14.19 -25.87 -19.44
CA GLN A 220 14.25 -25.30 -20.79
C GLN A 220 15.61 -24.67 -21.15
N ASN A 221 16.45 -24.33 -20.16
CA ASN A 221 17.71 -23.59 -20.35
C ASN A 221 18.99 -24.41 -20.06
N GLU A 222 18.92 -25.38 -19.14
CA GLU A 222 20.06 -26.13 -18.58
C GLU A 222 20.27 -27.47 -19.30
N ASN A 223 20.34 -27.39 -20.63
CA ASN A 223 20.95 -28.44 -21.45
C ASN A 223 22.50 -28.27 -21.48
N LYS A 224 23.07 -27.72 -20.40
CA LYS A 224 24.49 -27.35 -20.17
C LYS A 224 24.83 -27.42 -18.67
N GLN A 225 26.11 -27.52 -18.32
CA GLN A 225 26.58 -28.24 -17.13
C GLN A 225 27.23 -27.40 -15.99
N LEU A 226 27.00 -27.87 -14.75
CA LEU A 226 27.93 -28.07 -13.61
C LEU A 226 28.80 -26.97 -12.98
N SER A 227 28.96 -27.16 -11.66
CA SER A 227 30.03 -26.74 -10.74
C SER A 227 30.04 -25.30 -10.19
N GLY A 228 30.47 -25.18 -8.92
CA GLY A 228 30.53 -23.95 -8.12
C GLY A 228 31.90 -23.76 -7.45
N SER A 229 32.08 -22.68 -6.70
CA SER A 229 33.40 -22.11 -6.33
C SER A 229 33.55 -21.73 -4.85
N TYR A 230 34.80 -21.60 -4.37
CA TYR A 230 35.16 -21.23 -2.99
C TYR A 230 34.49 -19.92 -2.50
N MET A 231 34.24 -18.96 -3.41
CA MET A 231 33.52 -17.73 -3.10
C MET A 231 32.08 -17.96 -2.63
N GLU A 232 31.39 -18.95 -3.19
CA GLU A 232 30.01 -19.28 -2.80
C GLU A 232 29.99 -19.82 -1.37
N THR A 233 30.96 -20.68 -1.01
CA THR A 233 31.12 -21.21 0.36
C THR A 233 31.47 -20.12 1.39
N LEU A 234 32.29 -19.13 1.02
CA LEU A 234 32.62 -18.01 1.93
C LEU A 234 31.43 -17.07 2.14
N ILE A 235 30.66 -16.79 1.08
CA ILE A 235 29.42 -16.01 1.15
C ILE A 235 28.35 -16.74 1.97
N GLU A 236 28.19 -18.05 1.77
CA GLU A 236 27.29 -18.90 2.54
C GLU A 236 27.63 -18.89 4.04
N LYS A 237 28.92 -19.04 4.40
CA LYS A 237 29.40 -18.85 5.78
C LYS A 237 29.05 -17.48 6.36
N TRP A 238 29.30 -16.40 5.62
CA TRP A 238 29.05 -15.03 6.09
C TRP A 238 27.54 -14.72 6.21
N MET A 239 26.71 -15.27 5.33
CA MET A 239 25.25 -15.12 5.37
C MET A 239 24.60 -15.93 6.50
N ASN A 240 25.14 -17.12 6.82
CA ASN A 240 24.58 -18.02 7.83
C ASN A 240 25.17 -17.84 9.24
N SER A 241 26.12 -16.92 9.43
CA SER A 241 26.74 -16.65 10.74
C SER A 241 25.90 -15.69 11.61
N LEU A 242 25.69 -16.07 12.87
CA LEU A 242 25.06 -15.22 13.90
C LEU A 242 25.89 -13.98 14.27
N SER A 243 27.16 -13.91 13.84
CA SER A 243 28.02 -12.73 14.00
C SER A 243 28.88 -12.56 12.73
N PRO A 244 28.37 -11.90 11.67
CA PRO A 244 29.04 -11.83 10.36
C PRO A 244 30.43 -11.18 10.39
N GLU A 245 30.66 -10.27 11.33
CA GLU A 245 31.95 -9.61 11.59
C GLU A 245 33.07 -10.59 11.99
N LYS A 246 32.72 -11.79 12.46
CA LYS A 246 33.69 -12.87 12.73
C LYS A 246 34.09 -13.66 11.48
N VAL A 247 33.42 -13.46 10.34
CA VAL A 247 33.74 -14.11 9.06
C VAL A 247 34.42 -13.13 8.09
N LEU A 248 33.94 -11.88 8.04
CA LEU A 248 34.53 -10.79 7.26
C LEU A 248 34.62 -9.52 8.11
N SER A 249 35.79 -8.88 8.15
CA SER A 249 36.04 -7.64 8.90
C SER A 249 36.86 -6.63 8.07
N GLU A 250 36.57 -5.34 8.21
CA GLU A 250 37.34 -4.26 7.56
C GLU A 250 38.69 -3.99 8.25
N CYS A 251 38.91 -4.53 9.45
CA CYS A 251 40.19 -4.53 10.16
C CYS A 251 40.46 -5.91 10.77
N VAL A 252 41.70 -6.41 10.62
CA VAL A 252 42.16 -7.66 11.22
C VAL A 252 43.36 -7.35 12.11
N GLU A 253 43.34 -7.83 13.35
CA GLU A 253 44.39 -7.59 14.34
C GLU A 253 45.77 -7.93 13.77
N GLY A 254 46.72 -7.00 13.86
CA GLY A 254 48.07 -7.19 13.32
C GLY A 254 48.22 -6.96 11.81
N VAL A 255 47.21 -6.48 11.09
CA VAL A 255 47.34 -6.08 9.67
C VAL A 255 46.95 -4.60 9.49
N LYS A 256 47.93 -3.76 9.15
CA LYS A 256 47.69 -2.36 8.75
C LYS A 256 47.46 -2.28 7.24
N VAL A 257 46.37 -1.66 6.82
CA VAL A 257 46.08 -1.37 5.41
C VAL A 257 46.40 0.09 5.10
N GLU A 258 47.10 0.32 4.00
CA GLU A 258 47.26 1.63 3.35
C GLU A 258 46.83 1.49 1.89
N HIS A 259 46.16 2.49 1.32
CA HIS A 259 45.69 2.44 -0.07
C HIS A 259 45.97 3.75 -0.81
N HIS A 260 46.19 3.65 -2.12
CA HIS A 260 46.27 4.80 -3.02
C HIS A 260 45.64 4.46 -4.38
N PRO A 261 44.76 5.30 -4.95
CA PRO A 261 44.19 6.53 -4.38
C PRO A 261 43.11 6.23 -3.32
N ASP A 262 42.21 7.16 -3.05
CA ASP A 262 41.07 6.96 -2.15
C ASP A 262 40.13 5.84 -2.61
N LEU A 263 39.48 5.18 -1.64
CA LEU A 263 38.54 4.08 -1.88
C LEU A 263 37.26 4.50 -2.62
N SER A 264 36.95 5.80 -2.67
CA SER A 264 35.80 6.35 -3.40
C SER A 264 36.28 7.38 -4.41
N ILE A 265 36.18 7.06 -5.70
CA ILE A 265 36.58 7.96 -6.81
C ILE A 265 35.32 8.38 -7.58
N ILE A 266 35.34 9.56 -8.18
CA ILE A 266 34.31 10.06 -9.08
C ILE A 266 34.94 10.33 -10.45
N VAL A 267 34.25 9.97 -11.54
CA VAL A 267 34.73 10.17 -12.91
C VAL A 267 33.63 10.77 -13.79
N ASN A 268 34.03 11.67 -14.68
CA ASN A 268 33.15 12.40 -15.60
C ASN A 268 33.10 11.83 -17.03
N THR A 269 33.82 10.73 -17.30
CA THR A 269 33.90 10.08 -18.63
C THR A 269 33.30 8.69 -18.61
N LYS A 270 32.57 8.34 -19.69
CA LYS A 270 32.01 6.98 -19.86
C LYS A 270 33.10 5.89 -19.93
N LYS A 271 34.21 6.19 -20.60
CA LYS A 271 35.43 5.38 -20.56
C LYS A 271 36.29 5.88 -19.41
N SER A 272 36.47 5.06 -18.39
CA SER A 272 37.30 5.39 -17.23
C SER A 272 38.07 4.16 -16.75
N HIS A 273 39.38 4.30 -16.63
CA HIS A 273 40.27 3.29 -16.09
C HIS A 273 40.92 3.83 -14.82
N HIS A 274 40.81 3.07 -13.73
CA HIS A 274 41.38 3.43 -12.43
C HIS A 274 42.08 2.22 -11.81
N MET A 275 43.07 2.48 -10.97
CA MET A 275 43.90 1.46 -10.34
C MET A 275 44.12 1.85 -8.88
N TRP A 276 43.82 0.95 -7.94
CA TRP A 276 44.20 1.06 -6.53
C TRP A 276 45.37 0.14 -6.24
N THR A 277 46.29 0.59 -5.39
CA THR A 277 47.32 -0.23 -4.77
C THR A 277 47.06 -0.29 -3.27
N PHE A 278 46.83 -1.49 -2.76
CA PHE A 278 46.67 -1.78 -1.33
C PHE A 278 48.01 -2.30 -0.77
N ALA A 279 48.62 -1.56 0.15
CA ALA A 279 49.77 -2.01 0.92
C ALA A 279 49.30 -2.60 2.25
N LEU A 280 49.50 -3.90 2.46
CA LEU A 280 49.11 -4.64 3.66
C LEU A 280 50.37 -4.93 4.48
N THR A 281 50.54 -4.28 5.63
CA THR A 281 51.67 -4.49 6.54
C THR A 281 51.25 -5.38 7.71
N CYS A 282 51.74 -6.62 7.73
CA CYS A 282 51.43 -7.64 8.73
C CYS A 282 52.48 -7.66 9.84
N LYS A 283 52.07 -7.34 11.08
CA LYS A 283 52.87 -7.40 12.32
C LYS A 283 52.06 -8.09 13.43
N PRO A 284 52.40 -9.32 13.85
CA PRO A 284 53.50 -10.16 13.35
C PRO A 284 53.30 -10.61 11.90
N ALA A 285 54.35 -11.15 11.29
CA ALA A 285 54.31 -11.78 9.97
C ALA A 285 53.15 -12.78 9.80
N ARG A 286 52.36 -12.60 8.74
CA ARG A 286 51.26 -13.51 8.33
C ARG A 286 51.28 -13.69 6.81
N MET A 287 50.95 -14.90 6.35
CA MET A 287 50.94 -15.21 4.92
C MET A 287 49.56 -14.94 4.30
N LEU A 288 49.52 -14.23 3.17
CA LEU A 288 48.32 -14.03 2.37
C LEU A 288 48.07 -15.25 1.47
N TYR A 289 47.05 -16.05 1.79
CA TYR A 289 46.68 -17.28 1.08
C TYR A 289 45.82 -17.03 -0.15
N ARG A 290 44.92 -16.04 -0.12
CA ARG A 290 44.09 -15.67 -1.29
C ARG A 290 43.81 -14.17 -1.34
N VAL A 291 43.58 -13.69 -2.56
CA VAL A 291 42.92 -12.41 -2.81
C VAL A 291 41.72 -12.67 -3.72
N ALA A 292 40.53 -12.21 -3.34
CA ALA A 292 39.33 -12.44 -4.14
C ALA A 292 38.43 -11.20 -4.22
N LEU A 293 37.82 -11.01 -5.38
CA LEU A 293 36.76 -10.04 -5.57
C LEU A 293 35.43 -10.74 -5.27
N LEU A 294 34.72 -10.31 -4.22
CA LEU A 294 33.41 -10.89 -3.85
C LEU A 294 32.33 -10.63 -4.91
N TYR A 295 31.20 -11.33 -4.78
CA TYR A 295 30.08 -11.21 -5.70
C TYR A 295 29.36 -9.85 -5.56
N ASP A 296 29.51 -9.01 -6.58
CA ASP A 296 28.73 -7.79 -6.80
C ASP A 296 28.26 -7.79 -8.27
N ALA A 297 27.15 -7.12 -8.59
CA ALA A 297 26.65 -7.00 -9.95
C ALA A 297 27.65 -6.31 -10.90
N HIS A 298 28.65 -5.62 -10.32
CA HIS A 298 29.69 -4.87 -11.02
C HIS A 298 31.02 -5.62 -11.16
N ARG A 299 31.16 -6.85 -10.64
CA ARG A 299 32.41 -7.64 -10.63
C ARG A 299 33.16 -7.73 -11.97
N PRO A 300 32.52 -7.84 -13.15
CA PRO A 300 33.22 -7.86 -14.45
C PRO A 300 34.06 -6.61 -14.76
N HIS A 301 33.79 -5.49 -14.08
CA HIS A 301 34.53 -4.24 -14.25
C HIS A 301 35.83 -4.18 -13.44
N PHE A 302 36.09 -5.15 -12.56
CA PHE A 302 37.23 -5.17 -11.65
C PHE A 302 38.10 -6.40 -11.87
N SER A 303 39.42 -6.21 -11.77
CA SER A 303 40.41 -7.29 -11.84
C SER A 303 41.61 -7.04 -10.93
N ILE A 304 42.22 -8.12 -10.45
CA ILE A 304 43.53 -8.10 -9.79
C ILE A 304 44.57 -8.05 -10.91
N PHE A 305 45.46 -7.06 -10.91
CA PHE A 305 46.48 -6.88 -11.96
C PHE A 305 47.92 -7.13 -11.48
N ALA A 306 48.17 -7.02 -10.17
CA ALA A 306 49.49 -7.25 -9.59
C ALA A 306 49.39 -7.68 -8.13
N ILE A 307 50.26 -8.58 -7.70
CA ILE A 307 50.49 -8.89 -6.29
C ILE A 307 52.00 -9.00 -6.08
N SER A 308 52.55 -8.30 -5.08
CA SER A 308 53.92 -8.50 -4.61
C SER A 308 53.96 -8.73 -3.10
N ALA A 309 55.02 -9.40 -2.63
CA ALA A 309 55.23 -9.75 -1.23
C ALA A 309 56.71 -9.61 -0.84
N GLY A 310 57.00 -9.22 0.40
CA GLY A 310 58.35 -9.18 0.96
C GLY A 310 58.47 -8.17 2.09
N ASP A 311 59.64 -7.57 2.26
CA ASP A 311 59.87 -6.46 3.20
C ASP A 311 59.66 -5.08 2.51
N SER A 312 59.92 -3.97 3.22
CA SER A 312 59.76 -2.61 2.67
C SER A 312 60.74 -2.24 1.56
N THR A 313 61.86 -2.96 1.44
CA THR A 313 62.97 -2.77 0.49
C THR A 313 63.10 -3.89 -0.54
N THR A 314 62.66 -5.11 -0.23
CA THR A 314 62.61 -6.24 -1.19
C THR A 314 61.15 -6.67 -1.41
N GLN A 315 60.67 -6.52 -2.65
CA GLN A 315 59.31 -6.89 -3.05
C GLN A 315 59.36 -7.85 -4.23
N VAL A 316 58.90 -9.08 -4.03
CA VAL A 316 58.85 -10.13 -5.05
C VAL A 316 57.45 -10.15 -5.67
N SER A 317 57.36 -9.88 -6.96
CA SER A 317 56.10 -10.02 -7.72
C SER A 317 55.69 -11.48 -7.84
N GLN A 318 54.39 -11.74 -7.73
CA GLN A 318 53.78 -13.05 -7.89
C GLN A 318 52.98 -13.10 -9.19
N GLU A 319 52.84 -14.28 -9.79
CA GLU A 319 52.07 -14.43 -11.03
C GLU A 319 50.58 -14.16 -10.80
N VAL A 320 50.00 -13.33 -11.66
CA VAL A 320 48.58 -12.96 -11.67
C VAL A 320 48.06 -13.10 -13.10
N PRO A 321 47.07 -13.99 -13.38
CA PRO A 321 46.48 -14.13 -14.71
C PRO A 321 45.77 -12.86 -15.20
N GLU A 322 45.67 -12.69 -16.52
CA GLU A 322 44.84 -11.63 -17.10
C GLU A 322 43.39 -11.75 -16.62
N ASN A 323 42.80 -10.61 -16.19
CA ASN A 323 41.45 -10.54 -15.63
C ASN A 323 41.21 -11.45 -14.40
N CYS A 324 42.24 -11.72 -13.61
CA CYS A 324 42.14 -12.46 -12.34
C CYS A 324 41.10 -11.83 -11.39
N GLN A 325 40.09 -12.61 -10.97
CA GLN A 325 39.09 -12.22 -9.96
C GLN A 325 39.20 -13.02 -8.66
N GLU A 326 39.98 -14.09 -8.67
CA GLU A 326 40.45 -14.83 -7.50
C GLU A 326 41.90 -15.26 -7.76
N TRP A 327 42.77 -14.97 -6.80
CA TRP A 327 44.18 -15.33 -6.77
C TRP A 327 44.45 -16.22 -5.57
N ILE A 328 45.28 -17.25 -5.75
CA ILE A 328 45.63 -18.23 -4.71
C ILE A 328 47.16 -18.25 -4.57
N GLY A 329 47.65 -18.07 -3.35
CA GLY A 329 49.07 -17.94 -3.06
C GLY A 329 49.84 -19.26 -3.17
N GLY A 330 51.03 -19.17 -3.73
CA GLY A 330 52.01 -20.26 -3.76
C GLY A 330 52.64 -20.52 -2.39
N LYS A 331 53.26 -21.69 -2.21
CA LYS A 331 54.01 -22.04 -0.99
C LYS A 331 55.31 -21.25 -0.92
N MET A 332 55.30 -20.12 -0.22
CA MET A 332 56.53 -19.40 0.15
C MET A 332 57.22 -20.06 1.35
N ALA A 333 58.55 -20.02 1.38
CA ALA A 333 59.35 -20.52 2.49
C ALA A 333 59.31 -19.56 3.68
N GLN A 334 59.31 -20.09 4.91
CA GLN A 334 59.36 -19.30 6.14
C GLN A 334 60.77 -18.73 6.38
N ASN A 335 61.10 -17.63 5.70
CA ASN A 335 62.19 -16.75 6.13
C ASN A 335 61.74 -15.99 7.38
N GLY A 336 62.60 -15.91 8.41
CA GLY A 336 62.30 -15.34 9.72
C GLY A 336 62.22 -13.81 9.74
N LEU A 337 61.24 -13.24 9.06
CA LEU A 337 60.93 -11.81 9.04
C LEU A 337 59.94 -11.46 10.16
N ASP A 338 60.18 -10.40 10.93
CA ASP A 338 59.24 -9.90 11.95
C ASP A 338 57.92 -9.40 11.35
N HIS A 339 57.93 -9.04 10.06
CA HIS A 339 56.79 -8.47 9.36
C HIS A 339 56.81 -8.77 7.86
N TYR A 340 55.63 -8.82 7.24
CA TYR A 340 55.46 -8.87 5.78
C TYR A 340 54.76 -7.61 5.29
N VAL A 341 55.16 -7.14 4.10
CA VAL A 341 54.45 -6.12 3.33
C VAL A 341 54.00 -6.75 2.01
N TYR A 342 52.68 -6.83 1.81
CA TYR A 342 52.09 -7.16 0.52
C TYR A 342 51.68 -5.88 -0.20
N LYS A 343 51.80 -5.84 -1.53
CA LYS A 343 51.16 -4.82 -2.36
C LYS A 343 50.22 -5.51 -3.34
N VAL A 344 48.96 -5.13 -3.34
CA VAL A 344 47.92 -5.72 -4.21
C VAL A 344 47.32 -4.63 -5.08
N GLY A 345 47.46 -4.79 -6.39
CA GLY A 345 46.93 -3.92 -7.42
C GLY A 345 45.55 -4.40 -7.90
N ILE A 346 44.54 -3.55 -7.73
CA ILE A 346 43.18 -3.76 -8.26
C ILE A 346 42.92 -2.72 -9.35
N ALA A 347 42.52 -3.17 -10.53
CA ALA A 347 42.15 -2.34 -11.67
C ALA A 347 40.62 -2.29 -11.82
N PHE A 348 40.13 -1.18 -12.38
CA PHE A 348 38.76 -0.97 -12.79
C PHE A 348 38.68 -0.47 -14.23
N ASN A 349 37.68 -0.92 -14.99
CA ASN A 349 37.38 -0.41 -16.33
C ASN A 349 35.87 -0.45 -16.63
N THR A 350 35.32 0.64 -17.16
CA THR A 350 33.93 0.73 -17.64
C THR A 350 33.84 1.54 -18.93
N GLU A 351 32.78 1.30 -19.70
CA GLU A 351 32.34 2.13 -20.85
C GLU A 351 30.94 2.76 -20.63
N ILE A 352 30.37 2.64 -19.43
CA ILE A 352 29.03 3.13 -19.06
C ILE A 352 29.06 3.94 -17.76
N PHE A 353 28.15 4.92 -17.66
CA PHE A 353 27.89 5.64 -16.41
C PHE A 353 27.15 4.76 -15.40
N GLY A 354 27.44 4.95 -14.11
CA GLY A 354 26.86 4.24 -12.98
C GLY A 354 27.71 4.34 -11.71
N THR A 355 27.13 3.96 -10.56
CA THR A 355 27.87 3.68 -9.33
C THR A 355 28.34 2.23 -9.35
N PHE A 356 29.64 2.02 -9.45
CA PHE A 356 30.28 0.71 -9.39
C PHE A 356 30.83 0.47 -7.99
N ARG A 357 30.69 -0.74 -7.48
CA ARG A 357 31.22 -1.16 -6.18
C ARG A 357 31.88 -2.51 -6.30
N GLN A 358 32.90 -2.73 -5.47
CA GLN A 358 33.53 -4.03 -5.33
C GLN A 358 34.05 -4.19 -3.90
N THR A 359 33.78 -5.34 -3.30
CA THR A 359 34.46 -5.76 -2.06
C THR A 359 35.62 -6.68 -2.42
N ILE A 360 36.81 -6.32 -1.96
CA ILE A 360 38.06 -7.06 -2.12
C ILE A 360 38.33 -7.79 -0.80
N VAL A 361 38.73 -9.05 -0.86
CA VAL A 361 38.94 -9.95 0.28
C VAL A 361 40.38 -10.44 0.27
N PHE A 362 41.01 -10.42 1.44
CA PHE A 362 42.40 -10.82 1.68
C PHE A 362 42.43 -11.93 2.75
N ASP A 363 42.56 -13.18 2.31
CA ASP A 363 42.53 -14.36 3.19
C ASP A 363 43.92 -14.67 3.74
N PHE A 364 44.08 -14.54 5.06
CA PHE A 364 45.30 -14.87 5.80
C PHE A 364 45.23 -16.25 6.48
N GLY A 365 44.28 -17.10 6.10
CA GLY A 365 44.06 -18.43 6.68
C GLY A 365 43.38 -18.42 8.04
N LEU A 366 42.77 -17.30 8.42
CA LEU A 366 42.13 -17.05 9.71
C LEU A 366 40.80 -16.30 9.51
N GLU A 367 39.79 -16.64 10.32
CA GLU A 367 38.53 -15.90 10.42
C GLU A 367 38.60 -14.95 11.64
N PRO A 368 38.20 -13.67 11.52
CA PRO A 368 37.64 -13.01 10.35
C PRO A 368 38.65 -12.73 9.24
N VAL A 369 38.20 -12.91 8.01
CA VAL A 369 38.96 -12.58 6.81
C VAL A 369 38.92 -11.06 6.57
N LEU A 370 40.05 -10.47 6.17
CA LEU A 370 40.15 -9.03 5.93
C LEU A 370 39.40 -8.65 4.64
N MET A 371 38.60 -7.59 4.69
CA MET A 371 37.93 -7.02 3.52
C MET A 371 38.20 -5.52 3.38
N GLN A 372 38.14 -5.02 2.13
CA GLN A 372 38.18 -3.61 1.78
C GLN A 372 37.12 -3.34 0.69
N ARG A 373 36.58 -2.13 0.65
CA ARG A 373 35.52 -1.74 -0.31
C ARG A 373 36.00 -0.60 -1.18
N VAL A 374 35.86 -0.74 -2.49
CA VAL A 374 36.08 0.34 -3.46
C VAL A 374 34.77 0.75 -4.14
N MET A 375 34.66 2.03 -4.47
CA MET A 375 33.51 2.63 -5.15
C MET A 375 33.97 3.60 -6.24
N ILE A 376 33.33 3.53 -7.40
CA ILE A 376 33.49 4.53 -8.47
C ILE A 376 32.13 5.02 -8.92
N ASP A 377 31.90 6.33 -8.80
CA ASP A 377 30.75 7.00 -9.41
C ASP A 377 31.18 7.57 -10.78
N ALA A 378 30.85 6.85 -11.87
CA ALA A 378 31.00 7.37 -13.23
C ALA A 378 29.70 8.09 -13.64
N ALA A 379 29.73 9.43 -13.68
CA ALA A 379 28.54 10.27 -13.90
C ALA A 379 28.76 11.24 -15.08
N SER A 380 27.68 11.82 -15.61
CA SER A 380 27.81 13.00 -16.47
C SER A 380 28.22 14.21 -15.65
N THR A 381 28.78 15.25 -16.27
CA THR A 381 29.07 16.52 -15.58
C THR A 381 27.82 17.16 -14.97
N GLU A 382 26.67 17.05 -15.64
CA GLU A 382 25.38 17.60 -15.18
C GLU A 382 24.84 16.83 -13.96
N ASP A 383 24.88 15.48 -14.00
CA ASP A 383 24.52 14.63 -12.86
C ASP A 383 25.49 14.83 -11.67
N LEU A 384 26.77 15.09 -11.96
CA LEU A 384 27.79 15.30 -10.95
C LEU A 384 27.66 16.65 -10.27
N GLU A 385 27.39 17.73 -11.01
CA GLU A 385 27.04 19.02 -10.44
C GLU A 385 25.82 18.89 -9.53
N TYR A 386 24.77 18.17 -9.94
CA TYR A 386 23.61 17.89 -9.10
C TYR A 386 23.99 17.12 -7.81
N LEU A 387 24.78 16.05 -7.90
CA LEU A 387 25.21 15.25 -6.75
C LEU A 387 26.15 15.99 -5.80
N MET A 388 27.05 16.82 -6.32
CA MET A 388 27.95 17.66 -5.52
C MET A 388 27.17 18.80 -4.84
N HIS A 389 26.26 19.46 -5.56
CA HIS A 389 25.39 20.49 -5.00
C HIS A 389 24.47 19.91 -3.92
N ALA A 390 23.90 18.71 -4.13
CA ALA A 390 23.13 18.00 -3.11
C ALA A 390 23.97 17.65 -1.87
N LYS A 391 25.19 17.11 -2.04
CA LYS A 391 26.13 16.83 -0.93
C LYS A 391 26.61 18.11 -0.20
N GLN A 392 26.65 19.26 -0.87
CA GLN A 392 27.02 20.54 -0.27
C GLN A 392 25.84 21.25 0.42
N GLN A 393 24.61 21.04 -0.03
CA GLN A 393 23.39 21.60 0.58
C GLN A 393 22.83 20.77 1.73
N LEU A 394 23.05 19.45 1.72
CA LEU A 394 22.73 18.53 2.84
C LEU A 394 23.75 18.73 3.97
N VAL A 395 23.54 19.78 4.77
CA VAL A 395 24.31 20.00 5.99
C VAL A 395 23.99 18.88 6.98
N THR A 396 25.03 18.23 7.51
CA THR A 396 24.91 17.23 8.58
C THR A 396 24.69 17.88 9.95
N THR A 397 23.76 18.85 10.04
CA THR A 397 23.23 19.41 11.29
C THR A 397 22.26 18.41 11.96
N ALA A 398 22.80 17.22 12.27
CA ALA A 398 22.14 16.18 13.07
C ALA A 398 21.83 16.65 14.51
N LYS A 399 22.47 17.73 14.97
CA LYS A 399 22.10 18.43 16.21
C LYS A 399 20.94 19.39 15.95
N ARG A 400 19.80 19.09 16.59
CA ARG A 400 18.64 19.98 16.72
C ARG A 400 19.06 21.35 17.26
N TRP A 401 18.37 22.40 16.82
CA TRP A 401 18.48 23.73 17.39
C TRP A 401 17.39 23.90 18.46
N ASP A 402 17.80 24.39 19.61
CA ASP A 402 16.97 24.57 20.79
C ASP A 402 17.49 25.76 21.62
N SER A 403 16.80 26.11 22.70
CA SER A 403 17.23 27.16 23.62
C SER A 403 18.53 26.84 24.37
N SER A 404 18.99 25.58 24.39
CA SER A 404 20.28 25.20 24.95
C SER A 404 21.44 25.63 24.04
N SER A 405 21.25 25.52 22.73
CA SER A 405 22.29 25.67 21.69
C SER A 405 22.22 27.00 20.90
N LYS A 406 21.04 27.62 20.80
CA LYS A 406 20.76 28.85 20.05
C LYS A 406 19.92 29.82 20.88
N THR A 407 19.82 31.07 20.43
CA THR A 407 18.81 32.02 20.92
C THR A 407 17.65 32.01 19.93
N VAL A 408 16.55 31.35 20.29
CA VAL A 408 15.34 31.30 19.45
C VAL A 408 14.52 32.58 19.65
N ILE A 409 14.07 33.18 18.55
CA ILE A 409 13.12 34.29 18.49
C ILE A 409 11.82 33.74 17.89
N ASP A 410 10.77 33.64 18.71
CA ASP A 410 9.47 33.07 18.35
C ASP A 410 8.71 33.94 17.32
N PHE A 411 7.74 33.37 16.61
CA PHE A 411 6.92 34.11 15.65
C PHE A 411 5.80 34.89 16.34
N GLU A 412 5.84 36.22 16.27
CA GLU A 412 4.74 37.09 16.73
C GLU A 412 3.76 37.52 15.60
N PRO A 413 2.43 37.58 15.87
CA PRO A 413 1.78 37.26 17.14
C PRO A 413 1.72 35.74 17.39
N ASN A 414 2.13 35.33 18.59
CA ASN A 414 2.22 33.92 18.98
C ASN A 414 0.90 33.47 19.62
N GLU A 415 0.12 32.62 18.93
CA GLU A 415 -1.19 32.13 19.40
C GLU A 415 -1.09 31.08 20.53
N THR A 416 0.11 30.62 20.90
CA THR A 416 0.29 29.60 21.95
C THR A 416 0.00 30.14 23.35
N THR A 417 -0.78 29.37 24.11
CA THR A 417 -1.10 29.66 25.51
C THR A 417 0.06 29.37 26.46
N ASP A 418 0.00 29.98 27.64
CA ASP A 418 0.96 29.74 28.72
C ASP A 418 0.96 28.27 29.18
N LEU A 419 -0.18 27.57 29.04
CA LEU A 419 -0.28 26.12 29.21
C LEU A 419 0.59 25.39 28.18
N GLU A 420 0.37 25.63 26.88
CA GLU A 420 1.09 24.97 25.79
C GLU A 420 2.62 25.22 25.92
N LYS A 421 3.02 26.44 26.28
CA LYS A 421 4.40 26.79 26.64
C LYS A 421 4.89 25.99 27.86
N SER A 422 4.11 25.87 28.93
CA SER A 422 4.49 25.10 30.12
C SER A 422 4.67 23.59 29.85
N LEU A 423 3.88 23.01 28.93
CA LEU A 423 4.00 21.62 28.51
C LEU A 423 5.30 21.40 27.71
N LEU A 424 5.61 22.31 26.78
CA LEU A 424 6.86 22.27 26.00
C LEU A 424 8.11 22.41 26.88
N ILE A 425 8.04 23.25 27.92
CA ILE A 425 9.11 23.45 28.91
C ILE A 425 9.26 22.24 29.84
N ARG A 426 8.17 21.58 30.23
CA ARG A 426 8.20 20.41 31.13
C ARG A 426 8.73 19.16 30.44
N TYR A 427 8.20 18.84 29.25
CA TYR A 427 8.52 17.61 28.53
C TYR A 427 9.58 17.89 27.47
N GLN A 428 10.82 18.12 27.91
CA GLN A 428 11.98 18.23 27.02
C GLN A 428 12.53 16.82 26.72
N ILE A 429 13.07 16.60 25.51
CA ILE A 429 13.72 15.32 25.19
C ILE A 429 14.97 15.16 26.08
N PRO A 430 15.20 14.00 26.71
CA PRO A 430 16.44 13.67 27.40
C PRO A 430 17.70 13.87 26.52
N LEU A 431 18.80 14.30 27.14
CA LEU A 431 20.00 14.76 26.43
C LEU A 431 20.99 13.65 26.07
N SER A 432 20.84 12.43 26.62
CA SER A 432 21.66 11.27 26.26
C SER A 432 20.82 10.03 25.96
N ALA A 433 21.37 9.12 25.16
CA ALA A 433 20.72 7.86 24.82
C ALA A 433 20.49 6.97 26.06
N ASP A 434 21.38 7.03 27.05
CA ASP A 434 21.30 6.24 28.29
C ASP A 434 20.10 6.64 29.16
N GLN A 435 19.56 7.85 28.96
CA GLN A 435 18.34 8.33 29.60
C GLN A 435 17.06 7.86 28.88
N LEU A 436 17.17 7.28 27.68
CA LEU A 436 16.06 6.82 26.83
C LEU A 436 15.96 5.29 26.76
N PHE A 437 17.09 4.58 26.85
CA PHE A 437 17.14 3.12 26.85
C PHE A 437 17.15 2.55 28.27
N THR A 438 16.19 3.00 29.09
CA THR A 438 16.02 2.48 30.45
C THR A 438 15.65 0.99 30.43
N GLN A 439 15.88 0.26 31.54
CA GLN A 439 15.49 -1.15 31.63
C GLN A 439 14.00 -1.38 31.32
N SER A 440 13.14 -0.41 31.64
CA SER A 440 11.69 -0.48 31.37
C SER A 440 11.34 -0.52 29.87
N VAL A 441 12.25 -0.09 29.00
CA VAL A 441 12.14 -0.12 27.52
C VAL A 441 12.78 -1.38 26.92
N LEU A 442 13.73 -1.98 27.64
CA LEU A 442 14.36 -3.25 27.26
C LEU A 442 13.47 -4.46 27.58
N ASP A 443 12.63 -4.36 28.62
CA ASP A 443 11.52 -5.27 28.87
C ASP A 443 10.66 -5.46 27.61
N LYS A 444 10.25 -6.70 27.31
CA LYS A 444 9.28 -6.94 26.22
C LYS A 444 7.84 -6.63 26.66
N SER A 445 7.47 -7.00 27.88
CA SER A 445 6.12 -6.87 28.43
C SER A 445 5.84 -5.51 29.08
N LEU A 446 4.66 -4.96 28.78
CA LEU A 446 4.09 -3.79 29.44
C LEU A 446 3.35 -4.24 30.70
N THR A 447 3.67 -3.65 31.86
CA THR A 447 3.18 -4.07 33.18
C THR A 447 2.72 -2.88 34.01
N LYS A 448 1.93 -3.12 35.07
CA LYS A 448 1.38 -2.07 35.94
C LYS A 448 2.45 -1.17 36.59
N THR A 449 3.66 -1.68 36.78
CA THR A 449 4.80 -0.98 37.41
C THR A 449 5.72 -0.29 36.41
N ASN A 450 5.95 -0.86 35.21
CA ASN A 450 6.79 -0.24 34.18
C ASN A 450 6.02 0.70 33.22
N TYR A 451 4.69 0.75 33.32
CA TYR A 451 3.78 1.46 32.41
C TYR A 451 4.17 2.90 32.09
N GLN A 452 4.28 3.75 33.12
CA GLN A 452 4.53 5.18 32.95
C GLN A 452 5.91 5.44 32.34
N SER A 453 6.99 4.96 32.98
CA SER A 453 8.35 5.19 32.48
C SER A 453 8.53 4.69 31.05
N ARG A 454 8.06 3.47 30.75
CA ARG A 454 8.15 2.88 29.41
C ARG A 454 7.39 3.70 28.37
N LEU A 455 6.19 4.20 28.67
CA LEU A 455 5.44 5.01 27.71
C LEU A 455 6.01 6.43 27.55
N HIS A 456 6.59 7.03 28.58
CA HIS A 456 7.35 8.27 28.40
C HIS A 456 8.57 8.04 27.50
N ASP A 457 9.40 7.04 27.77
CA ASP A 457 10.59 6.74 26.98
C ASP A 457 10.23 6.40 25.51
N LEU A 458 9.15 5.63 25.29
CA LEU A 458 8.65 5.30 23.95
C LEU A 458 8.09 6.52 23.20
N LEU A 459 7.44 7.47 23.88
CA LEU A 459 7.00 8.74 23.29
C LEU A 459 8.19 9.65 22.92
N TYR A 460 9.24 9.71 23.74
CA TYR A 460 10.47 10.44 23.39
C TYR A 460 11.19 9.79 22.20
N ILE A 461 11.28 8.45 22.16
CA ILE A 461 11.82 7.69 21.03
C ILE A 461 11.01 7.93 19.74
N GLU A 462 9.69 8.08 19.85
CA GLU A 462 8.81 8.46 18.74
C GLU A 462 9.02 9.92 18.29
N GLU A 463 9.19 10.89 19.20
CA GLU A 463 9.55 12.27 18.81
C GLU A 463 10.91 12.30 18.09
N ILE A 464 11.91 11.54 18.57
CA ILE A 464 13.23 11.45 17.94
C ILE A 464 13.13 10.82 16.55
N ALA A 465 12.31 9.78 16.36
CA ALA A 465 12.10 9.18 15.05
C ALA A 465 11.39 10.14 14.08
N GLN A 466 10.37 10.85 14.55
CA GLN A 466 9.70 11.89 13.76
C GLN A 466 10.68 13.03 13.41
N TYR A 467 11.47 13.52 14.37
CA TYR A 467 12.50 14.53 14.10
C TYR A 467 13.56 14.04 13.10
N LYS A 468 14.02 12.79 13.20
CA LYS A 468 14.95 12.17 12.24
C LYS A 468 14.38 12.16 10.82
N GLU A 469 13.10 11.82 10.64
CA GLU A 469 12.45 11.87 9.34
C GLU A 469 12.31 13.30 8.81
N VAL A 470 11.92 14.26 9.65
CA VAL A 470 11.86 15.69 9.28
C VAL A 470 13.23 16.24 8.90
N SER A 471 14.30 15.84 9.61
CA SER A 471 15.65 16.41 9.45
C SER A 471 16.28 16.18 8.07
N LYS A 472 15.73 15.26 7.26
CA LYS A 472 16.12 15.03 5.86
C LYS A 472 15.89 16.26 4.97
N PHE A 473 15.01 17.18 5.38
CA PHE A 473 14.75 18.43 4.68
C PHE A 473 15.49 19.64 5.28
N ASN A 474 16.38 19.47 6.27
CA ASN A 474 17.22 20.56 6.76
C ASN A 474 18.26 20.93 5.71
N LEU A 475 18.32 22.21 5.31
CA LEU A 475 19.03 22.65 4.10
C LEU A 475 19.64 24.04 4.25
N LYS A 476 20.76 24.27 3.54
CA LYS A 476 21.22 25.63 3.20
C LYS A 476 20.62 26.07 1.87
N VAL A 477 19.85 27.15 1.89
CA VAL A 477 19.07 27.63 0.74
C VAL A 477 19.18 29.14 0.54
N GLN A 478 18.86 29.56 -0.67
CA GLN A 478 18.58 30.95 -1.01
C GLN A 478 17.07 31.19 -0.80
N LEU A 479 16.75 31.92 0.27
CA LEU A 479 15.38 32.31 0.63
C LEU A 479 15.04 33.60 -0.11
N GLN A 480 14.02 33.52 -0.98
CA GLN A 480 13.55 34.63 -1.79
C GLN A 480 12.44 35.36 -1.04
N ILE A 481 12.63 36.65 -0.74
CA ILE A 481 11.68 37.43 0.05
C ILE A 481 10.63 38.06 -0.87
N LEU A 482 9.35 37.91 -0.53
CA LEU A 482 8.21 38.28 -1.37
C LEU A 482 7.19 39.10 -0.57
N ALA A 483 6.68 40.20 -1.16
CA ALA A 483 5.53 40.92 -0.60
C ALA A 483 4.20 40.17 -0.81
N SER A 484 4.13 39.34 -1.85
CA SER A 484 2.93 38.56 -2.21
C SER A 484 3.29 37.33 -3.03
N PHE A 485 2.45 36.29 -2.98
CA PHE A 485 2.56 35.12 -3.85
C PHE A 485 1.19 34.60 -4.30
N MET A 486 1.14 33.95 -5.46
CA MET A 486 -0.04 33.25 -5.95
C MET A 486 -0.19 31.90 -5.24
N LEU A 487 -1.38 31.64 -4.68
CA LEU A 487 -1.75 30.33 -4.13
C LEU A 487 -1.67 29.28 -5.23
N THR A 488 -1.03 28.14 -4.97
CA THR A 488 -0.99 27.05 -5.95
C THR A 488 -2.28 26.22 -5.93
N GLY A 489 -2.73 25.81 -7.11
CA GLY A 489 -3.98 25.08 -7.30
C GLY A 489 -5.18 25.98 -7.65
N VAL A 490 -6.38 25.51 -7.30
CA VAL A 490 -7.66 26.00 -7.88
C VAL A 490 -8.05 27.42 -7.48
N SER A 491 -7.52 27.93 -6.37
CA SER A 491 -8.06 29.13 -5.70
C SER A 491 -7.80 30.45 -6.43
N GLY A 492 -6.88 30.47 -7.41
CA GLY A 492 -6.72 31.58 -8.36
C GLY A 492 -6.37 32.96 -7.77
N GLY A 493 -5.95 33.02 -6.50
CA GLY A 493 -5.76 34.27 -5.75
C GLY A 493 -4.34 34.48 -5.25
N ALA A 494 -4.00 35.74 -5.00
CA ALA A 494 -2.75 36.14 -4.36
C ALA A 494 -2.94 36.30 -2.85
N LYS A 495 -1.97 35.82 -2.05
CA LYS A 495 -1.77 36.26 -0.66
C LYS A 495 -0.84 37.46 -0.67
N TYR A 496 -1.20 38.50 0.08
CA TYR A 496 -0.40 39.70 0.34
C TYR A 496 0.01 39.72 1.81
N ALA A 497 1.27 40.05 2.10
CA ALA A 497 1.73 40.20 3.47
C ALA A 497 1.19 41.51 4.07
N GLN A 498 0.99 41.54 5.39
CA GLN A 498 0.37 42.67 6.11
C GLN A 498 1.18 43.02 7.36
N ASN A 499 0.97 44.22 7.90
CA ASN A 499 1.52 44.68 9.18
C ASN A 499 3.06 44.56 9.30
N GLY A 500 3.79 44.75 8.19
CA GLY A 500 5.25 44.68 8.15
C GLY A 500 5.85 43.27 8.12
N GLN A 501 5.01 42.23 8.07
CA GLN A 501 5.46 40.86 7.75
C GLN A 501 5.83 40.75 6.26
N LEU A 502 6.64 39.76 5.90
CA LEU A 502 6.96 39.38 4.52
C LEU A 502 6.83 37.86 4.36
N PHE A 503 6.72 37.39 3.12
CA PHE A 503 6.83 35.95 2.81
C PHE A 503 8.26 35.59 2.41
N GLY A 504 8.68 34.36 2.69
CA GLY A 504 9.93 33.78 2.20
C GLY A 504 9.65 32.50 1.42
N ARG A 505 10.13 32.40 0.18
CA ARG A 505 10.04 31.18 -0.65
C ARG A 505 11.43 30.56 -0.81
N PHE A 506 11.53 29.25 -0.60
CA PHE A 506 12.74 28.49 -0.93
C PHE A 506 12.39 27.23 -1.73
N LYS A 507 13.38 26.71 -2.46
CA LYS A 507 13.27 25.44 -3.19
C LYS A 507 13.84 24.29 -2.34
N LEU A 508 13.17 23.14 -2.38
CA LEU A 508 13.62 21.88 -1.78
C LEU A 508 14.61 21.13 -2.69
N THR A 509 15.52 20.36 -2.10
CA THR A 509 16.41 19.43 -2.82
C THR A 509 15.71 18.11 -3.17
N GLU A 510 14.92 17.56 -2.25
CA GLU A 510 14.04 16.41 -2.49
C GLU A 510 12.57 16.84 -2.54
N THR A 511 11.81 16.32 -3.51
CA THR A 511 10.41 16.72 -3.69
C THR A 511 9.50 16.15 -2.61
N LEU A 512 8.61 16.97 -2.05
CA LEU A 512 7.57 16.49 -1.13
C LEU A 512 6.61 15.53 -1.84
N SER A 513 6.24 14.45 -1.14
CA SER A 513 5.38 13.38 -1.64
C SER A 513 4.47 12.86 -0.52
N GLU A 514 3.20 12.59 -0.82
CA GLU A 514 2.29 11.94 0.14
C GLU A 514 2.61 10.44 0.33
N ASP A 515 3.42 9.82 -0.53
CA ASP A 515 3.79 8.40 -0.45
C ASP A 515 4.92 8.11 0.59
N THR A 516 5.67 9.12 1.03
CA THR A 516 6.85 8.96 1.93
C THR A 516 6.55 9.38 3.37
N LEU A 517 7.27 8.81 4.35
CA LEU A 517 7.08 9.16 5.77
C LEU A 517 7.45 10.62 6.06
N ALA A 518 8.67 11.02 5.71
CA ALA A 518 9.15 12.40 5.89
C ALA A 518 8.25 13.42 5.18
N GLY A 519 7.78 13.11 3.95
CA GLY A 519 6.86 13.97 3.21
C GLY A 519 5.51 14.14 3.92
N ARG A 520 4.85 13.03 4.31
CA ARG A 520 3.61 13.09 5.10
C ARG A 520 3.78 13.84 6.42
N LEU A 521 4.91 13.65 7.09
CA LEU A 521 5.20 14.25 8.39
C LEU A 521 5.41 15.78 8.27
N VAL A 522 6.17 16.24 7.28
CA VAL A 522 6.30 17.67 6.96
C VAL A 522 4.94 18.26 6.55
N MET A 523 4.13 17.55 5.77
CA MET A 523 2.81 18.04 5.37
C MET A 523 1.84 18.17 6.56
N THR A 524 1.83 17.23 7.51
CA THR A 524 0.78 17.10 8.54
C THR A 524 1.15 17.50 9.97
N LYS A 525 2.43 17.50 10.36
CA LYS A 525 2.89 17.76 11.74
C LYS A 525 3.89 18.90 11.88
N VAL A 526 4.42 19.45 10.78
CA VAL A 526 5.36 20.58 10.80
C VAL A 526 4.65 21.87 10.41
N ASN A 527 4.67 22.86 11.30
CA ASN A 527 3.97 24.15 11.14
C ASN A 527 4.92 25.35 11.05
N ALA A 528 6.19 25.19 11.42
CA ALA A 528 7.19 26.25 11.45
C ALA A 528 8.57 25.76 10.99
N VAL A 529 9.41 26.70 10.60
CA VAL A 529 10.81 26.50 10.23
C VAL A 529 11.65 27.55 10.95
N TYR A 530 12.78 27.11 11.51
CA TYR A 530 13.77 28.00 12.10
C TYR A 530 14.76 28.48 11.03
N LEU A 531 15.00 29.79 11.00
CA LEU A 531 15.89 30.50 10.08
C LEU A 531 17.19 30.89 10.82
N LEU A 532 18.35 30.42 10.33
CA LEU A 532 19.66 30.93 10.72
C LEU A 532 20.29 31.67 9.53
N PRO A 533 20.45 33.00 9.57
CA PRO A 533 21.09 33.76 8.50
C PRO A 533 22.55 33.36 8.31
N VAL A 534 22.98 33.14 7.07
CA VAL A 534 24.40 32.90 6.76
C VAL A 534 25.08 34.27 6.58
N PRO A 535 26.04 34.66 7.44
CA PRO A 535 26.66 35.98 7.36
C PRO A 535 27.56 36.08 6.11
N LYS A 536 27.39 37.16 5.34
CA LYS A 536 28.16 37.42 4.10
C LYS A 536 29.63 37.79 4.36
N GLU A 537 29.96 38.18 5.59
CA GLU A 537 31.31 38.54 6.03
C GLU A 537 31.64 37.78 7.33
N LYS A 538 32.93 37.48 7.55
CA LYS A 538 33.40 36.82 8.78
C LYS A 538 33.42 37.79 9.96
N LEU A 539 32.24 38.10 10.50
CA LEU A 539 32.10 38.76 11.80
C LEU A 539 32.86 37.94 12.86
N VAL A 540 33.78 38.60 13.56
CA VAL A 540 34.56 38.00 14.65
C VAL A 540 33.60 37.73 15.80
N GLN A 541 33.22 36.46 15.99
CA GLN A 541 32.34 36.07 17.10
C GLN A 541 33.02 36.37 18.44
N THR A 542 32.47 37.34 19.18
CA THR A 542 32.79 37.54 20.59
C THR A 542 32.46 36.27 21.38
N GLN A 543 33.45 35.76 22.13
CA GLN A 543 33.30 34.51 22.88
C GLN A 543 32.20 34.63 23.94
N GLY A 544 31.05 33.99 23.70
CA GLY A 544 29.96 33.85 24.68
C GLY A 544 28.54 34.04 24.13
N THR A 545 28.34 34.76 23.02
CA THR A 545 27.00 35.01 22.48
C THR A 545 26.50 33.84 21.62
N LYS A 546 25.39 33.21 22.03
CA LYS A 546 24.63 32.26 21.20
C LYS A 546 24.11 32.93 19.93
N GLU A 547 24.18 32.23 18.81
CA GLU A 547 23.62 32.70 17.54
C GLU A 547 22.09 32.81 17.62
N LYS A 548 21.54 33.92 17.11
CA LYS A 548 20.09 34.13 16.94
C LYS A 548 19.55 33.23 15.81
N VAL A 549 18.36 32.68 16.05
CA VAL A 549 17.59 31.85 15.12
C VAL A 549 16.14 32.32 15.20
N TYR A 550 15.49 32.54 14.06
CA TYR A 550 14.15 33.14 13.99
C TYR A 550 13.11 32.13 13.54
N GLU A 551 11.95 32.08 14.19
CA GLU A 551 10.83 31.27 13.74
C GLU A 551 10.08 31.94 12.58
N ALA A 552 9.82 31.16 11.54
CA ALA A 552 8.90 31.52 10.46
C ALA A 552 7.82 30.44 10.30
N THR A 553 6.56 30.85 10.21
CA THR A 553 5.42 29.92 10.11
C THR A 553 5.21 29.48 8.67
N ILE A 554 4.81 28.23 8.44
CA ILE A 554 4.58 27.70 7.08
C ILE A 554 3.19 28.09 6.59
N GLU A 555 3.14 28.85 5.50
CA GLU A 555 1.94 29.44 4.92
C GLU A 555 1.36 28.62 3.76
N GLU A 556 2.24 27.96 2.98
CA GLU A 556 1.88 27.00 1.91
C GLU A 556 3.00 25.99 1.65
N LYS A 557 2.63 24.76 1.27
CA LYS A 557 3.55 23.64 0.98
C LYS A 557 3.24 23.10 -0.42
N THR A 558 4.23 23.04 -1.29
CA THR A 558 4.12 22.52 -2.66
C THR A 558 5.18 21.43 -2.90
N LYS A 559 5.14 20.75 -4.04
CA LYS A 559 6.09 19.67 -4.38
C LYS A 559 7.57 20.11 -4.35
N GLU A 560 7.88 21.30 -4.87
CA GLU A 560 9.25 21.81 -5.02
C GLU A 560 9.56 23.02 -4.12
N TYR A 561 8.54 23.77 -3.69
CA TYR A 561 8.71 25.01 -2.94
C TYR A 561 7.88 25.04 -1.66
N ILE A 562 8.39 25.70 -0.64
CA ILE A 562 7.64 26.03 0.58
C ILE A 562 7.61 27.55 0.74
N PHE A 563 6.45 28.05 1.16
CA PHE A 563 6.20 29.45 1.44
C PHE A 563 6.09 29.64 2.94
N LEU A 564 6.98 30.44 3.48
CA LEU A 564 7.04 30.85 4.89
C LEU A 564 6.47 32.25 5.05
N ARG A 565 5.88 32.53 6.21
CA ARG A 565 5.51 33.87 6.68
C ARG A 565 6.49 34.26 7.79
N ILE A 566 7.14 35.40 7.60
CA ILE A 566 8.25 35.90 8.43
C ILE A 566 7.71 37.02 9.34
N SER A 567 8.09 37.00 10.62
CA SER A 567 7.65 38.02 11.59
C SER A 567 8.24 39.40 11.24
N ARG A 568 7.54 40.47 11.62
CA ARG A 568 7.99 41.84 11.38
C ARG A 568 9.36 42.11 12.03
N GLU A 569 9.55 41.65 13.26
CA GLU A 569 10.83 41.78 13.99
C GLU A 569 11.98 41.10 13.24
N CYS A 570 11.77 39.89 12.71
CA CYS A 570 12.76 39.18 11.89
C CYS A 570 13.06 39.96 10.58
N CYS A 571 12.04 40.55 9.94
CA CYS A 571 12.26 41.42 8.79
C CYS A 571 13.03 42.70 9.12
N GLU A 572 12.79 43.30 10.29
CA GLU A 572 13.47 44.54 10.74
C GLU A 572 14.91 44.27 11.19
N GLU A 573 15.18 43.28 12.05
CA GLU A 573 16.55 42.94 12.48
C GLU A 573 17.42 42.47 11.30
N LEU A 574 16.89 41.63 10.41
CA LEU A 574 17.64 41.12 9.26
C LEU A 574 17.59 42.06 8.04
N ASN A 575 16.94 43.22 8.15
CA ASN A 575 16.81 44.23 7.09
C ASN A 575 16.24 43.65 5.77
N LEU A 576 15.32 42.68 5.87
CA LEU A 576 14.70 42.02 4.72
C LEU A 576 13.80 42.98 3.95
N ARG A 577 13.84 42.89 2.63
CA ARG A 577 13.01 43.68 1.70
C ARG A 577 12.38 42.76 0.67
N PRO A 578 11.22 43.13 0.09
CA PRO A 578 10.67 42.42 -1.07
C PRO A 578 11.69 42.28 -2.20
N ASP A 579 11.53 41.20 -2.97
CA ASP A 579 12.27 40.89 -4.19
C ASP A 579 13.80 40.79 -3.99
N CYS A 580 14.21 40.48 -2.76
CA CYS A 580 15.60 40.29 -2.35
C CYS A 580 15.85 38.83 -1.92
N ASP A 581 17.03 38.31 -2.26
CA ASP A 581 17.44 36.94 -1.92
C ASP A 581 18.46 36.93 -0.75
N THR A 582 18.22 36.08 0.25
CA THR A 582 19.07 35.92 1.45
C THR A 582 19.45 34.46 1.66
N GLN A 583 20.72 34.19 1.96
CA GLN A 583 21.16 32.83 2.30
C GLN A 583 20.85 32.52 3.78
N VAL A 584 20.20 31.38 4.00
CA VAL A 584 19.82 30.88 5.32
C VAL A 584 20.09 29.38 5.43
N GLU A 585 20.43 28.91 6.63
CA GLU A 585 20.26 27.50 7.00
C GLU A 585 18.86 27.34 7.61
N LEU A 586 18.13 26.31 7.18
CA LEU A 586 16.77 26.01 7.61
C LEU A 586 16.71 24.74 8.44
N GLN A 587 15.98 24.79 9.56
CA GLN A 587 15.62 23.61 10.33
C GLN A 587 14.11 23.53 10.57
N PHE A 588 13.48 22.50 10.03
CA PHE A 588 12.05 22.26 10.16
C PHE A 588 11.67 21.86 11.60
N GLN A 589 10.61 22.47 12.15
CA GLN A 589 10.18 22.22 13.54
C GLN A 589 8.89 21.39 13.61
N LEU A 590 9.01 20.20 14.19
CA LEU A 590 7.90 19.31 14.51
C LEU A 590 7.00 19.95 15.58
N ASN A 591 5.68 19.95 15.36
CA ASN A 591 4.73 20.30 16.41
C ASN A 591 4.74 19.23 17.51
N ARG A 592 5.48 19.50 18.59
CA ARG A 592 5.64 18.61 19.75
C ARG A 592 4.38 18.48 20.60
N LEU A 593 3.45 19.45 20.53
CA LEU A 593 2.38 19.61 21.53
C LEU A 593 1.58 18.32 21.75
N PRO A 594 1.10 17.59 20.72
CA PRO A 594 0.35 16.35 20.95
C PRO A 594 1.13 15.28 21.74
N LEU A 595 2.46 15.19 21.59
CA LEU A 595 3.28 14.25 22.36
C LEU A 595 3.47 14.74 23.81
N CYS A 596 3.63 16.06 24.00
CA CYS A 596 3.66 16.67 25.34
C CYS A 596 2.31 16.53 26.07
N GLU A 597 1.18 16.59 25.35
CA GLU A 597 -0.17 16.32 25.85
C GLU A 597 -0.31 14.85 26.33
N MET A 598 0.27 13.90 25.58
CA MET A 598 0.31 12.47 25.94
C MET A 598 1.17 12.20 27.18
N HIS A 599 2.36 12.79 27.29
CA HIS A 599 3.17 12.72 28.51
C HIS A 599 2.43 13.30 29.73
N TYR A 600 1.74 14.44 29.55
CA TYR A 600 0.93 15.06 30.62
C TYR A 600 -0.27 14.20 31.04
N ALA A 601 -0.81 13.38 30.14
CA ALA A 601 -1.85 12.41 30.50
C ALA A 601 -1.28 11.26 31.34
N LEU A 602 -0.11 10.71 30.98
CA LEU A 602 0.57 9.64 31.72
C LEU A 602 0.86 10.02 33.17
N ASP A 603 1.43 11.22 33.40
CA ASP A 603 1.71 11.77 34.74
C ASP A 603 0.46 11.91 35.63
N ARG A 604 -0.73 12.06 35.03
CA ARG A 604 -1.99 12.30 35.76
C ARG A 604 -2.79 11.05 36.08
N ILE A 605 -2.39 9.88 35.59
CA ILE A 605 -3.04 8.60 35.95
C ILE A 605 -2.64 8.24 37.38
N LYS A 606 -3.58 8.37 38.31
CA LYS A 606 -3.40 8.02 39.73
C LYS A 606 -3.66 6.54 40.03
N ASP A 607 -4.38 5.82 39.17
CA ASP A 607 -4.69 4.40 39.38
C ASP A 607 -4.59 3.57 38.09
N ASN A 608 -3.44 2.90 37.93
CA ASN A 608 -3.20 1.96 36.83
C ASN A 608 -4.11 0.72 36.86
N GLY A 609 -4.94 0.51 37.90
CA GLY A 609 -5.94 -0.57 37.95
C GLY A 609 -7.01 -0.49 36.87
N VAL A 610 -7.31 0.70 36.36
CA VAL A 610 -8.16 0.91 35.17
C VAL A 610 -7.53 0.31 33.90
N LEU A 611 -6.20 0.39 33.80
CA LEU A 611 -5.41 0.05 32.60
C LEU A 611 -4.89 -1.40 32.65
N PHE A 612 -4.79 -1.94 33.86
CA PHE A 612 -4.44 -3.33 34.17
C PHE A 612 -5.52 -3.91 35.08
N PRO A 613 -6.74 -4.13 34.56
CA PRO A 613 -7.80 -4.79 35.31
C PRO A 613 -7.41 -6.24 35.59
N ASP A 614 -7.77 -6.70 36.79
CA ASP A 614 -7.68 -8.10 37.18
C ASP A 614 -8.83 -8.89 36.54
N ILE A 615 -8.50 -10.04 35.96
CA ILE A 615 -9.43 -10.93 35.26
C ILE A 615 -9.82 -12.13 36.13
N SER A 616 -9.06 -12.41 37.20
CA SER A 616 -9.29 -13.56 38.08
C SER A 616 -10.66 -13.52 38.78
N MET A 617 -11.21 -12.32 38.96
CA MET A 617 -12.57 -12.09 39.43
C MET A 617 -13.50 -11.81 38.23
N THR A 618 -14.27 -12.80 37.80
CA THR A 618 -15.28 -12.60 36.76
C THR A 618 -16.42 -11.72 37.29
N PRO A 619 -16.68 -10.53 36.68
CA PRO A 619 -17.65 -9.60 37.22
C PRO A 619 -19.08 -10.13 37.03
N THR A 620 -19.82 -10.25 38.13
CA THR A 620 -21.25 -10.62 38.10
C THR A 620 -22.10 -9.42 37.66
N ILE A 621 -22.15 -9.18 36.35
CA ILE A 621 -23.18 -8.33 35.75
C ILE A 621 -24.55 -8.96 36.10
N PRO A 622 -25.54 -8.19 36.59
CA PRO A 622 -26.83 -8.72 37.02
C PRO A 622 -27.74 -9.10 35.84
N TRP A 623 -27.32 -10.11 35.08
CA TRP A 623 -28.03 -10.67 33.93
C TRP A 623 -29.04 -11.71 34.39
N SER A 624 -30.31 -11.52 34.02
CA SER A 624 -31.38 -12.48 34.28
C SER A 624 -32.19 -12.69 33.00
N PRO A 625 -32.00 -13.78 32.24
CA PRO A 625 -32.75 -14.02 30.99
C PRO A 625 -34.25 -14.19 31.22
N ASN A 626 -34.67 -14.46 32.47
CA ASN A 626 -36.06 -14.57 32.88
C ASN A 626 -36.74 -13.23 33.22
N ARG A 627 -35.98 -12.14 33.36
CA ARG A 627 -36.57 -10.80 33.20
C ARG A 627 -36.61 -10.54 31.71
N GLN A 628 -37.81 -10.44 31.15
CA GLN A 628 -38.00 -9.84 29.83
C GLN A 628 -37.26 -8.49 29.83
N TRP A 629 -36.60 -8.17 28.71
CA TRP A 629 -35.88 -6.91 28.55
C TRP A 629 -36.78 -5.76 29.03
N ASP A 630 -36.25 -4.90 29.91
CA ASP A 630 -36.98 -3.73 30.43
C ASP A 630 -37.69 -3.01 29.27
N GLU A 631 -39.00 -2.81 29.36
CA GLU A 631 -39.83 -2.29 28.25
C GLU A 631 -39.39 -0.89 27.81
N GLN A 632 -38.57 -0.21 28.63
CA GLN A 632 -37.90 1.04 28.32
C GLN A 632 -36.77 0.93 27.28
N LEU A 633 -36.18 -0.25 27.07
CA LEU A 633 -35.09 -0.47 26.11
C LEU A 633 -35.58 -0.36 24.66
N ASP A 634 -34.89 0.42 23.84
CA ASP A 634 -35.26 0.61 22.42
C ASP A 634 -35.41 -0.75 21.71
N PRO A 635 -36.60 -1.07 21.15
CA PRO A 635 -36.89 -2.41 20.63
C PRO A 635 -36.04 -2.77 19.40
N ARG A 636 -35.39 -1.80 18.77
CA ARG A 636 -34.46 -2.01 17.63
C ARG A 636 -33.09 -2.54 18.06
N LEU A 637 -32.74 -2.50 19.35
CA LEU A 637 -31.49 -3.08 19.84
C LEU A 637 -31.56 -4.61 19.81
N ASN A 638 -30.55 -5.25 19.20
CA ASN A 638 -30.41 -6.71 19.20
C ASN A 638 -29.90 -7.24 20.56
N ALA A 639 -29.82 -8.56 20.73
CA ALA A 639 -29.41 -9.19 21.99
C ALA A 639 -28.03 -8.72 22.50
N LYS A 640 -27.00 -8.67 21.63
CA LYS A 640 -25.65 -8.23 22.01
C LYS A 640 -25.55 -6.72 22.24
N GLN A 641 -26.33 -5.93 21.53
CA GLN A 641 -26.45 -4.49 21.80
C GLN A 641 -27.14 -4.23 23.14
N LYS A 642 -28.18 -5.01 23.50
CA LYS A 642 -28.85 -4.92 24.81
C LYS A 642 -27.97 -5.42 25.95
N GLU A 643 -27.19 -6.50 25.76
CA GLU A 643 -26.14 -6.91 26.70
C GLU A 643 -25.14 -5.76 26.95
N ALA A 644 -24.70 -5.06 25.90
CA ALA A 644 -23.82 -3.90 26.02
C ALA A 644 -24.46 -2.74 26.78
N VAL A 645 -25.73 -2.41 26.51
CA VAL A 645 -26.46 -1.39 27.30
C VAL A 645 -26.50 -1.78 28.78
N LEU A 646 -26.87 -3.03 29.10
CA LEU A 646 -26.92 -3.52 30.49
C LEU A 646 -25.55 -3.49 31.19
N ALA A 647 -24.48 -3.88 30.50
CA ALA A 647 -23.11 -3.81 31.03
C ALA A 647 -22.68 -2.37 31.32
N ILE A 648 -23.06 -1.41 30.46
CA ILE A 648 -22.81 0.01 30.68
C ILE A 648 -23.65 0.53 31.86
N THR A 649 -24.95 0.26 31.91
CA THR A 649 -25.89 0.86 32.88
C THR A 649 -25.97 0.13 34.23
N THR A 650 -25.23 -0.97 34.40
CA THR A 650 -25.12 -1.74 35.65
C THR A 650 -24.78 -0.80 36.83
N PRO A 651 -25.44 -0.89 38.00
CA PRO A 651 -25.21 0.05 39.11
C PRO A 651 -23.74 0.28 39.46
N LEU A 652 -23.37 1.52 39.79
CA LEU A 652 -21.98 1.90 40.09
C LEU A 652 -21.42 1.28 41.38
N SER A 653 -22.30 0.75 42.24
CA SER A 653 -21.94 -0.10 43.38
C SER A 653 -21.34 -1.45 42.96
N ILE A 654 -21.58 -1.88 41.72
CA ILE A 654 -20.94 -3.05 41.11
C ILE A 654 -19.75 -2.52 40.30
N GLN A 655 -18.55 -2.69 40.85
CA GLN A 655 -17.31 -2.37 40.14
C GLN A 655 -17.14 -3.34 38.96
N LEU A 656 -16.98 -2.77 37.77
CA LEU A 656 -16.69 -3.50 36.53
C LEU A 656 -15.35 -3.00 35.98
N PRO A 657 -14.52 -3.86 35.37
CA PRO A 657 -13.41 -3.41 34.54
C PRO A 657 -13.93 -2.66 33.28
N PRO A 658 -13.06 -1.98 32.50
CA PRO A 658 -13.48 -1.29 31.28
C PRO A 658 -14.31 -2.17 30.34
N VAL A 659 -15.50 -1.70 29.97
CA VAL A 659 -16.42 -2.44 29.09
C VAL A 659 -15.97 -2.24 27.65
N LEU A 660 -15.55 -3.32 26.98
CA LEU A 660 -15.13 -3.32 25.59
C LEU A 660 -16.31 -3.62 24.68
N ILE A 661 -16.63 -2.70 23.77
CA ILE A 661 -17.64 -2.88 22.72
C ILE A 661 -16.91 -2.95 21.39
N ILE A 662 -16.51 -4.16 21.05
CA ILE A 662 -15.93 -4.47 19.75
C ILE A 662 -17.08 -4.63 18.78
N GLY A 663 -17.06 -3.85 17.71
CA GLY A 663 -18.06 -3.98 16.67
C GLY A 663 -17.45 -3.51 15.36
N PRO A 664 -17.50 -4.32 14.30
CA PRO A 664 -17.13 -3.83 12.98
C PRO A 664 -17.99 -2.65 12.53
N TYR A 665 -17.68 -2.13 11.36
CA TYR A 665 -18.58 -1.21 10.65
C TYR A 665 -20.05 -1.70 10.61
N GLY A 666 -21.01 -0.77 10.61
CA GLY A 666 -22.43 -1.09 10.39
C GLY A 666 -23.16 -1.85 11.52
N THR A 667 -22.48 -2.26 12.58
CA THR A 667 -23.03 -3.07 13.69
C THR A 667 -23.71 -2.27 14.81
N GLY A 668 -23.83 -0.95 14.63
CA GLY A 668 -24.58 -0.08 15.54
C GLY A 668 -23.83 0.38 16.80
N LYS A 669 -22.49 0.27 16.90
CA LYS A 669 -21.69 0.75 18.07
C LYS A 669 -22.19 2.07 18.67
N THR A 670 -22.14 3.15 17.89
CA THR A 670 -22.54 4.51 18.30
C THR A 670 -24.04 4.60 18.67
N PHE A 671 -24.90 3.82 18.01
CA PHE A 671 -26.32 3.71 18.38
C PHE A 671 -26.47 3.05 19.76
N THR A 672 -25.81 1.92 20.00
CA THR A 672 -25.79 1.22 21.30
C THR A 672 -25.29 2.12 22.42
N LEU A 673 -24.18 2.83 22.21
CA LEU A 673 -23.65 3.81 23.16
C LEU A 673 -24.65 4.96 23.40
N ALA A 674 -25.26 5.50 22.35
CA ALA A 674 -26.23 6.59 22.49
C ALA A 674 -27.52 6.16 23.21
N GLN A 675 -27.98 4.92 23.08
CA GLN A 675 -29.10 4.41 23.88
C GLN A 675 -28.68 4.18 25.35
N ALA A 676 -27.47 3.64 25.59
CA ALA A 676 -26.93 3.54 26.96
C ALA A 676 -26.84 4.92 27.64
N VAL A 677 -26.41 5.97 26.92
CA VAL A 677 -26.41 7.36 27.41
C VAL A 677 -27.80 7.82 27.84
N LYS A 678 -28.86 7.53 27.07
CA LYS A 678 -30.24 7.88 27.47
C LYS A 678 -30.66 7.15 28.75
N HIS A 679 -30.34 5.87 28.89
CA HIS A 679 -30.64 5.11 30.11
C HIS A 679 -29.84 5.59 31.33
N ILE A 680 -28.56 5.94 31.18
CA ILE A 680 -27.77 6.57 32.25
C ILE A 680 -28.43 7.89 32.69
N LEU A 681 -28.99 8.68 31.77
CA LEU A 681 -29.63 9.96 32.07
C LEU A 681 -30.98 9.85 32.81
N GLN A 682 -31.64 8.69 32.78
CA GLN A 682 -32.82 8.40 33.61
C GLN A 682 -32.45 8.24 35.09
N GLN A 683 -31.23 7.78 35.38
CA GLN A 683 -30.71 7.70 36.75
C GLN A 683 -30.42 9.12 37.29
N GLN A 684 -30.60 9.34 38.59
CA GLN A 684 -30.24 10.61 39.23
C GLN A 684 -28.71 10.71 39.42
N GLU A 685 -28.21 11.94 39.60
CA GLU A 685 -26.80 12.29 39.87
C GLU A 685 -25.73 11.87 38.83
N THR A 686 -26.06 11.07 37.82
CA THR A 686 -25.10 10.64 36.80
C THR A 686 -24.64 11.78 35.89
N ARG A 687 -23.34 11.76 35.59
CA ARG A 687 -22.63 12.65 34.64
C ARG A 687 -21.78 11.84 33.67
N ILE A 688 -21.80 12.24 32.41
CA ILE A 688 -21.28 11.45 31.27
C ILE A 688 -20.29 12.29 30.46
N LEU A 689 -19.09 11.76 30.25
CA LEU A 689 -18.14 12.27 29.26
C LEU A 689 -18.14 11.36 28.04
N ILE A 690 -18.45 11.92 26.87
CA ILE A 690 -18.35 11.24 25.58
C ILE A 690 -17.11 11.77 24.86
N CYS A 691 -16.15 10.90 24.62
CA CYS A 691 -14.93 11.16 23.88
C CYS A 691 -14.94 10.42 22.55
N THR A 692 -14.51 11.07 21.48
CA THR A 692 -14.28 10.43 20.19
C THR A 692 -12.89 10.73 19.64
N HIS A 693 -12.37 9.88 18.75
CA HIS A 693 -11.14 10.23 18.03
C HIS A 693 -11.35 11.42 17.08
N SER A 694 -12.42 11.41 16.28
CA SER A 694 -12.70 12.47 15.29
C SER A 694 -13.90 13.35 15.64
N ASN A 695 -13.82 14.63 15.26
CA ASN A 695 -14.91 15.60 15.46
C ASN A 695 -16.22 15.15 14.81
N SER A 696 -16.17 14.59 13.60
CA SER A 696 -17.35 14.11 12.87
C SER A 696 -18.13 13.03 13.65
N ALA A 697 -17.45 12.22 14.46
CA ALA A 697 -18.10 11.24 15.33
C ALA A 697 -18.75 11.89 16.57
N ALA A 698 -18.09 12.85 17.21
CA ALA A 698 -18.68 13.62 18.32
C ALA A 698 -19.92 14.41 17.88
N ASP A 699 -19.88 14.98 16.68
CA ASP A 699 -20.96 15.78 16.11
C ASP A 699 -22.19 14.91 15.75
N LEU A 700 -21.96 13.62 15.45
CA LEU A 700 -23.00 12.60 15.21
C LEU A 700 -23.81 12.29 16.48
N TYR A 701 -23.16 12.17 17.64
CA TYR A 701 -23.85 11.97 18.93
C TYR A 701 -24.88 13.06 19.19
N ILE A 702 -24.55 14.31 18.88
CA ILE A 702 -25.45 15.43 19.05
C ILE A 702 -26.56 15.40 18.02
N LYS A 703 -26.22 15.40 16.72
CA LYS A 703 -27.19 15.57 15.64
C LYS A 703 -28.22 14.43 15.54
N ASP A 704 -27.80 13.17 15.69
CA ASP A 704 -28.65 12.01 15.39
C ASP A 704 -29.34 11.42 16.65
N TYR A 705 -28.84 11.70 17.86
CA TYR A 705 -29.29 11.01 19.08
C TYR A 705 -29.65 11.91 20.26
N LEU A 706 -28.83 12.91 20.59
CA LEU A 706 -29.06 13.75 21.77
C LEU A 706 -29.99 14.93 21.49
N HIS A 707 -29.83 15.64 20.37
CA HIS A 707 -30.70 16.75 20.01
C HIS A 707 -32.18 16.32 19.85
N PRO A 708 -32.52 15.26 19.08
CA PRO A 708 -33.91 14.79 19.01
C PRO A 708 -34.49 14.33 20.35
N TYR A 709 -33.64 13.84 21.27
CA TYR A 709 -34.08 13.43 22.61
C TYR A 709 -34.35 14.64 23.51
N VAL A 710 -33.54 15.70 23.43
CA VAL A 710 -33.78 16.99 24.08
C VAL A 710 -35.06 17.64 23.56
N GLU A 711 -35.28 17.67 22.25
CA GLU A 711 -36.51 18.17 21.63
C GLU A 711 -37.75 17.37 22.03
N ALA A 712 -37.62 16.05 22.24
CA ALA A 712 -38.64 15.19 22.83
C ALA A 712 -38.86 15.41 24.34
N GLY A 713 -38.56 16.60 24.87
CA GLY A 713 -38.88 17.01 26.24
C GLY A 713 -37.86 16.61 27.32
N ASN A 714 -36.60 16.34 26.96
CA ASN A 714 -35.56 15.90 27.90
C ASN A 714 -34.45 16.95 28.08
N PRO A 715 -34.70 18.12 28.72
CA PRO A 715 -33.70 19.17 28.88
C PRO A 715 -32.47 18.71 29.68
N GLN A 716 -32.63 17.74 30.59
CA GLN A 716 -31.53 17.12 31.35
C GLN A 716 -30.50 16.39 30.48
N ALA A 717 -30.84 16.07 29.22
CA ALA A 717 -29.95 15.43 28.26
C ALA A 717 -29.12 16.42 27.43
N ARG A 718 -29.32 17.74 27.60
CA ARG A 718 -28.65 18.79 26.82
C ARG A 718 -27.11 18.67 26.92
N PRO A 719 -26.40 18.33 25.81
CA PRO A 719 -24.96 18.19 25.83
C PRO A 719 -24.24 19.55 25.76
N LEU A 720 -23.01 19.58 26.26
CA LEU A 720 -22.01 20.60 25.97
C LEU A 720 -20.99 20.07 24.96
N ARG A 721 -20.84 20.72 23.81
CA ARG A 721 -19.86 20.37 22.76
C ARG A 721 -18.63 21.26 22.86
N VAL A 722 -17.45 20.66 23.08
CA VAL A 722 -16.17 21.40 23.15
C VAL A 722 -15.36 21.16 21.89
N TYR A 723 -15.05 22.24 21.16
CA TYR A 723 -14.13 22.24 20.02
C TYR A 723 -12.81 22.93 20.37
N PHE A 724 -11.78 22.69 19.56
CA PHE A 724 -10.57 23.50 19.56
C PHE A 724 -10.86 24.92 19.05
N ARG A 725 -10.28 25.93 19.71
CA ARG A 725 -10.56 27.37 19.54
C ARG A 725 -10.52 27.87 18.09
N ASN A 726 -9.50 27.47 17.32
CA ASN A 726 -9.27 27.95 15.96
C ASN A 726 -10.04 27.15 14.88
N ARG A 727 -10.92 26.21 15.27
CA ARG A 727 -11.79 25.54 14.29
C ARG A 727 -12.78 26.56 13.72
N TRP A 728 -12.89 26.61 12.40
CA TRP A 728 -13.82 27.53 11.72
C TRP A 728 -15.28 27.14 12.01
N VAL A 729 -16.02 27.98 12.74
CA VAL A 729 -17.43 27.73 13.12
C VAL A 729 -18.31 27.44 11.89
N LYS A 730 -18.08 28.13 10.77
CA LYS A 730 -18.81 27.92 9.49
C LYS A 730 -18.71 26.50 8.91
N THR A 731 -17.84 25.63 9.44
CA THR A 731 -17.69 24.23 9.01
C THR A 731 -18.49 23.23 9.85
N VAL A 732 -19.22 23.69 10.86
CA VAL A 732 -20.00 22.86 11.78
C VAL A 732 -21.49 22.91 11.41
N HIS A 733 -22.22 21.85 11.76
CA HIS A 733 -23.64 21.73 11.44
C HIS A 733 -24.49 22.67 12.34
N PRO A 734 -25.48 23.41 11.81
CA PRO A 734 -26.21 24.43 12.58
C PRO A 734 -26.88 23.94 13.87
N VAL A 735 -27.39 22.70 13.89
CA VAL A 735 -27.90 22.05 15.10
C VAL A 735 -26.83 21.96 16.19
N VAL A 736 -25.59 21.63 15.83
CA VAL A 736 -24.49 21.44 16.79
C VAL A 736 -24.04 22.77 17.40
N HIS A 737 -24.19 23.90 16.68
CA HIS A 737 -23.92 25.24 17.22
C HIS A 737 -24.74 25.54 18.48
N GLN A 738 -25.96 25.03 18.57
CA GLN A 738 -26.85 25.23 19.73
C GLN A 738 -26.32 24.62 21.03
N TYR A 739 -25.28 23.79 20.96
CA TYR A 739 -24.64 23.07 22.07
C TYR A 739 -23.17 23.46 22.27
N CYS A 740 -22.66 24.45 21.52
CA CYS A 740 -21.28 24.92 21.58
C CYS A 740 -21.15 26.23 22.38
N LEU A 741 -19.96 26.49 22.93
CA LEU A 741 -19.57 27.83 23.40
C LEU A 741 -18.94 28.59 22.24
N ILE A 742 -19.59 29.67 21.79
CA ILE A 742 -19.18 30.47 20.62
C ILE A 742 -19.15 31.95 21.02
N SER A 743 -18.03 32.63 20.72
CA SER A 743 -17.88 34.06 20.97
C SER A 743 -18.69 34.88 19.97
N SER A 744 -19.68 35.63 20.47
CA SER A 744 -20.51 36.54 19.65
C SER A 744 -19.70 37.64 18.95
N ALA A 745 -18.59 38.08 19.54
CA ALA A 745 -17.75 39.14 18.99
C ALA A 745 -16.90 38.71 17.78
N HIS A 746 -16.54 37.42 17.68
CA HIS A 746 -15.53 36.93 16.73
C HIS A 746 -15.91 35.68 15.93
N SER A 747 -17.07 35.05 16.22
CA SER A 747 -17.46 33.77 15.58
C SER A 747 -16.42 32.66 15.72
N THR A 748 -15.76 32.59 16.89
CA THR A 748 -14.76 31.58 17.28
C THR A 748 -15.27 30.72 18.43
N PHE A 749 -14.71 29.51 18.61
CA PHE A 749 -15.07 28.65 19.73
C PHE A 749 -14.37 29.08 21.01
N GLN A 750 -15.12 29.17 22.11
CA GLN A 750 -14.61 29.48 23.44
C GLN A 750 -14.23 28.21 24.20
N MET A 751 -13.20 28.28 25.05
CA MET A 751 -12.82 27.19 25.94
C MET A 751 -13.74 27.21 27.18
N PRO A 752 -14.31 26.07 27.61
CA PRO A 752 -15.24 26.01 28.74
C PRO A 752 -14.55 26.37 30.06
N GLN A 753 -15.29 27.01 30.97
CA GLN A 753 -14.86 27.18 32.37
C GLN A 753 -15.42 26.05 33.26
N LYS A 754 -14.94 25.94 34.50
CA LYS A 754 -15.37 24.93 35.48
C LYS A 754 -16.91 24.95 35.63
N GLU A 755 -17.48 26.15 35.71
CA GLU A 755 -18.91 26.42 35.84
C GLU A 755 -19.72 25.90 34.65
N ASP A 756 -19.16 25.95 33.43
CA ASP A 756 -19.86 25.46 32.23
C ASP A 756 -19.93 23.93 32.20
N ILE A 757 -18.89 23.26 32.70
CA ILE A 757 -18.90 21.81 32.91
C ILE A 757 -19.90 21.43 34.01
N LEU A 758 -19.92 22.16 35.14
CA LEU A 758 -20.83 21.88 36.26
C LEU A 758 -22.32 21.95 35.86
N LYS A 759 -22.69 22.86 34.95
CA LYS A 759 -24.07 23.05 34.44
C LYS A 759 -24.60 21.86 33.61
N HIS A 760 -23.74 21.03 33.02
CA HIS A 760 -24.15 20.01 32.05
C HIS A 760 -23.97 18.57 32.58
N ARG A 761 -24.92 17.67 32.24
CA ARG A 761 -24.83 16.23 32.56
C ARG A 761 -24.08 15.43 31.49
N VAL A 762 -24.05 15.91 30.25
CA VAL A 762 -23.33 15.29 29.13
C VAL A 762 -22.34 16.28 28.56
N VAL A 763 -21.07 15.89 28.44
CA VAL A 763 -20.02 16.67 27.78
C VAL A 763 -19.45 15.85 26.62
N VAL A 764 -19.31 16.46 25.45
CA VAL A 764 -18.94 15.79 24.19
C VAL A 764 -17.69 16.45 23.58
N VAL A 765 -16.60 15.69 23.55
CA VAL A 765 -15.25 16.17 23.20
C VAL A 765 -14.56 15.20 22.23
N THR A 766 -13.50 15.65 21.54
CA THR A 766 -12.50 14.69 21.00
C THR A 766 -11.41 14.43 22.04
N LEU A 767 -10.66 13.33 21.89
CA LEU A 767 -9.61 12.91 22.84
C LEU A 767 -8.65 14.07 23.21
N ASN A 768 -8.02 14.74 22.24
CA ASN A 768 -7.14 15.90 22.52
C ASN A 768 -7.87 17.01 23.29
N THR A 769 -9.09 17.38 22.87
CA THR A 769 -9.86 18.42 23.59
C THR A 769 -10.32 18.00 24.99
N SER A 770 -10.28 16.71 25.33
CA SER A 770 -10.56 16.24 26.71
C SER A 770 -9.48 16.69 27.70
N GLN A 771 -8.25 16.93 27.23
CA GLN A 771 -7.14 17.39 28.07
C GLN A 771 -7.43 18.77 28.71
N TYR A 772 -8.25 19.62 28.07
CA TYR A 772 -8.71 20.88 28.67
C TYR A 772 -9.60 20.64 29.90
N LEU A 773 -10.42 19.58 29.93
CA LEU A 773 -11.22 19.22 31.10
C LEU A 773 -10.32 18.82 32.29
N CYS A 774 -9.18 18.20 32.01
CA CYS A 774 -8.16 17.85 33.00
C CYS A 774 -7.42 19.06 33.61
N GLN A 775 -7.72 20.28 33.15
CA GLN A 775 -7.16 21.55 33.65
C GLN A 775 -8.17 22.35 34.48
N LEU A 776 -9.48 22.10 34.31
CA LEU A 776 -10.57 22.84 34.98
C LEU A 776 -10.80 22.44 36.45
N ASP A 777 -9.77 21.88 37.10
CA ASP A 777 -9.77 21.48 38.51
C ASP A 777 -11.03 20.68 38.90
N LEU A 778 -11.42 19.72 38.06
CA LEU A 778 -12.58 18.87 38.29
C LEU A 778 -12.25 17.79 39.33
N GLU A 779 -13.19 17.53 40.23
CA GLU A 779 -13.06 16.47 41.24
C GLU A 779 -12.81 15.09 40.60
N PRO A 780 -11.90 14.25 41.13
CA PRO A 780 -11.69 12.91 40.62
C PRO A 780 -12.97 12.09 40.64
N GLY A 781 -13.39 11.55 39.48
CA GLY A 781 -14.64 10.81 39.35
C GLY A 781 -15.88 11.68 39.13
N PHE A 782 -15.73 13.00 38.92
CA PHE A 782 -16.82 13.92 38.54
C PHE A 782 -17.67 13.38 37.37
N PHE A 783 -17.03 12.70 36.41
CA PHE A 783 -17.73 11.89 35.42
C PHE A 783 -17.94 10.47 35.95
N THR A 784 -19.19 10.14 36.24
CA THR A 784 -19.62 8.78 36.63
C THR A 784 -19.41 7.75 35.51
N HIS A 785 -19.50 8.20 34.25
CA HIS A 785 -19.37 7.38 33.06
C HIS A 785 -18.45 8.09 32.05
N ILE A 786 -17.47 7.39 31.49
CA ILE A 786 -16.60 7.89 30.42
C ILE A 786 -16.65 6.90 29.25
N LEU A 787 -17.18 7.36 28.12
CA LEU A 787 -17.41 6.57 26.90
C LEU A 787 -16.45 7.04 25.81
N LEU A 788 -15.59 6.15 25.31
CA LEU A 788 -14.63 6.41 24.26
C LEU A 788 -15.05 5.66 22.98
N ASP A 789 -15.56 6.37 21.97
CA ASP A 789 -15.93 5.79 20.67
C ASP A 789 -14.80 6.01 19.64
N GLU A 790 -14.67 5.06 18.71
CA GLU A 790 -13.53 4.92 17.80
C GLU A 790 -12.15 4.79 18.51
N ALA A 791 -12.13 4.23 19.74
CA ALA A 791 -10.94 4.10 20.57
C ALA A 791 -9.82 3.22 19.96
N ALA A 792 -10.15 2.36 19.00
CA ALA A 792 -9.18 1.55 18.24
C ALA A 792 -8.26 2.38 17.32
N GLN A 793 -8.65 3.63 17.02
CA GLN A 793 -7.91 4.51 16.12
C GLN A 793 -6.85 5.36 16.82
N ALA A 794 -6.89 5.44 18.15
CA ALA A 794 -6.03 6.27 18.97
C ALA A 794 -4.89 5.45 19.58
N MET A 795 -3.75 6.08 19.85
CA MET A 795 -2.72 5.48 20.70
C MET A 795 -3.25 5.29 22.12
N GLU A 796 -2.70 4.33 22.85
CA GLU A 796 -3.02 4.17 24.27
C GLU A 796 -2.76 5.49 25.04
N CYS A 797 -1.66 6.20 24.72
CA CYS A 797 -1.31 7.48 25.33
C CYS A 797 -2.27 8.65 25.00
N GLU A 798 -3.10 8.54 23.96
CA GLU A 798 -4.20 9.46 23.67
C GLU A 798 -5.50 9.02 24.36
N THR A 799 -5.72 7.70 24.42
CA THR A 799 -6.90 7.08 25.03
C THR A 799 -6.99 7.36 26.54
N ILE A 800 -5.85 7.53 27.21
CA ILE A 800 -5.76 7.87 28.65
C ILE A 800 -6.10 9.33 28.98
N MET A 801 -6.13 10.27 28.02
CA MET A 801 -6.36 11.69 28.27
C MET A 801 -7.63 11.97 29.11
N PRO A 802 -8.82 11.42 28.78
CA PRO A 802 -10.00 11.55 29.63
C PRO A 802 -9.99 10.63 30.86
N LEU A 803 -9.21 9.54 30.84
CA LEU A 803 -9.12 8.60 31.97
C LEU A 803 -8.38 9.19 33.17
N ALA A 804 -7.60 10.26 32.98
CA ALA A 804 -7.04 11.07 34.06
C ALA A 804 -8.10 11.77 34.95
N LEU A 805 -9.39 11.75 34.57
CA LEU A 805 -10.52 12.20 35.40
C LEU A 805 -11.27 11.04 36.09
N ALA A 806 -10.92 9.78 35.80
CA ALA A 806 -11.61 8.61 36.32
C ALA A 806 -11.17 8.22 37.74
N THR A 807 -12.02 7.45 38.41
CA THR A 807 -11.68 6.70 39.64
C THR A 807 -12.17 5.26 39.52
N LYS A 808 -11.91 4.42 40.54
CA LYS A 808 -12.44 3.05 40.65
C LYS A 808 -13.97 2.95 40.57
N ASN A 809 -14.68 4.05 40.81
CA ASN A 809 -16.14 4.12 40.76
C ASN A 809 -16.67 4.71 39.43
N THR A 810 -15.78 5.10 38.51
CA THR A 810 -16.13 5.59 37.17
C THR A 810 -16.30 4.41 36.21
N ARG A 811 -17.48 4.26 35.60
CA ARG A 811 -17.70 3.24 34.55
C ARG A 811 -17.05 3.68 33.24
N ILE A 812 -16.07 2.92 32.79
CA ILE A 812 -15.33 3.21 31.55
C ILE A 812 -15.81 2.27 30.44
N VAL A 813 -15.99 2.81 29.23
CA VAL A 813 -16.44 2.07 28.05
C VAL A 813 -15.52 2.40 26.88
N LEU A 814 -14.93 1.38 26.25
CA LEU A 814 -14.09 1.52 25.06
C LEU A 814 -14.78 0.84 23.87
N ALA A 815 -15.14 1.60 22.84
CA ALA A 815 -15.77 1.10 21.64
C ALA A 815 -14.92 1.38 20.39
N GLY A 816 -14.91 0.44 19.44
CA GLY A 816 -14.05 0.57 18.26
C GLY A 816 -14.07 -0.63 17.33
N ASP A 817 -13.19 -0.58 16.34
CA ASP A 817 -12.99 -1.61 15.33
C ASP A 817 -11.48 -1.75 15.05
N HIS A 818 -10.86 -2.79 15.58
CA HIS A 818 -9.41 -3.04 15.49
C HIS A 818 -8.92 -3.36 14.06
N MET A 819 -9.84 -3.64 13.12
CA MET A 819 -9.51 -3.95 11.72
C MET A 819 -9.72 -2.76 10.77
N GLN A 820 -10.29 -1.65 11.24
CA GLN A 820 -10.20 -0.35 10.57
C GLN A 820 -8.87 0.34 10.93
N LEU A 821 -8.73 1.63 10.61
CA LEU A 821 -7.52 2.43 10.89
C LEU A 821 -7.12 2.35 12.37
N SER A 822 -5.83 2.12 12.62
CA SER A 822 -5.15 2.19 13.93
C SER A 822 -4.20 3.39 13.95
N PRO A 823 -3.69 3.81 15.13
CA PRO A 823 -2.65 4.85 15.18
C PRO A 823 -1.41 4.44 14.36
N PHE A 824 -0.68 5.45 13.87
CA PHE A 824 0.58 5.26 13.15
C PHE A 824 1.75 5.73 14.02
N VAL A 825 2.82 4.94 14.04
CA VAL A 825 4.05 5.16 14.82
C VAL A 825 5.24 5.12 13.85
N TYR A 826 6.04 6.18 13.83
CA TYR A 826 7.18 6.34 12.91
C TYR A 826 8.42 5.56 13.39
N SER A 827 8.59 5.38 14.70
CA SER A 827 9.67 4.59 15.29
C SER A 827 9.38 3.09 15.20
N GLU A 828 10.13 2.41 14.34
CA GLU A 828 10.14 0.94 14.23
C GLU A 828 10.36 0.25 15.59
N PHE A 829 11.34 0.74 16.36
CA PHE A 829 11.66 0.27 17.71
C PHE A 829 10.50 0.42 18.71
N ALA A 830 9.72 1.51 18.61
CA ALA A 830 8.54 1.71 19.45
C ALA A 830 7.34 0.90 18.97
N ARG A 831 7.22 0.68 17.66
CA ARG A 831 6.22 -0.21 17.05
C ARG A 831 6.43 -1.66 17.50
N GLU A 832 7.66 -2.17 17.50
CA GLU A 832 8.04 -3.47 18.08
C GLU A 832 7.64 -3.62 19.56
N ARG A 833 7.66 -2.52 20.31
CA ARG A 833 7.30 -2.47 21.74
C ARG A 833 5.81 -2.20 22.00
N ASN A 834 5.01 -2.30 20.94
CA ASN A 834 3.56 -2.18 20.89
C ASN A 834 2.98 -0.77 21.15
N LEU A 835 3.75 0.31 20.95
CA LEU A 835 3.20 1.69 21.02
C LEU A 835 2.05 1.93 20.00
N HIS A 836 2.06 1.19 18.90
CA HIS A 836 1.04 1.24 17.84
C HIS A 836 -0.26 0.49 18.17
N VAL A 837 -0.32 -0.19 19.32
CA VAL A 837 -1.50 -0.95 19.76
C VAL A 837 -2.40 -0.02 20.59
N SER A 838 -3.69 0.01 20.27
CA SER A 838 -4.66 0.80 21.04
C SER A 838 -4.91 0.17 22.41
N LEU A 839 -5.36 0.96 23.40
CA LEU A 839 -5.79 0.43 24.71
C LEU A 839 -6.93 -0.60 24.54
N LEU A 840 -7.80 -0.39 23.55
CA LEU A 840 -8.90 -1.29 23.21
C LEU A 840 -8.38 -2.62 22.65
N ASP A 841 -7.41 -2.61 21.73
CA ASP A 841 -6.74 -3.81 21.23
C ASP A 841 -6.04 -4.55 22.38
N ARG A 842 -5.27 -3.85 23.21
CA ARG A 842 -4.53 -4.46 24.33
C ARG A 842 -5.46 -5.14 25.32
N LEU A 843 -6.57 -4.50 25.70
CA LEU A 843 -7.55 -5.09 26.61
C LEU A 843 -8.38 -6.21 25.95
N TYR A 844 -8.63 -6.13 24.64
CA TYR A 844 -9.33 -7.18 23.89
C TYR A 844 -8.54 -8.50 23.80
N GLU A 845 -7.22 -8.42 23.65
CA GLU A 845 -6.33 -9.60 23.68
C GLU A 845 -6.12 -10.11 25.13
N HIS A 846 -6.20 -9.22 26.14
CA HIS A 846 -6.08 -9.56 27.57
C HIS A 846 -7.33 -10.30 28.10
N TYR A 847 -8.55 -9.87 27.72
CA TYR A 847 -9.80 -10.45 28.22
C TYR A 847 -10.10 -11.82 27.57
N PRO A 848 -10.49 -12.87 28.31
CA PRO A 848 -11.00 -14.13 27.75
C PRO A 848 -12.17 -13.91 26.78
N ALA A 849 -12.39 -14.85 25.85
CA ALA A 849 -13.42 -14.72 24.80
C ALA A 849 -14.85 -14.64 25.38
N GLU A 850 -15.09 -15.31 26.50
CA GLU A 850 -16.35 -15.40 27.23
C GLU A 850 -16.48 -14.34 28.34
N PHE A 851 -15.52 -13.42 28.47
CA PHE A 851 -15.48 -12.46 29.57
C PHE A 851 -16.66 -11.47 29.49
N PRO A 852 -17.45 -11.23 30.57
CA PRO A 852 -18.69 -10.46 30.48
C PRO A 852 -18.53 -9.01 29.98
N CYS A 853 -17.34 -8.42 30.11
CA CYS A 853 -17.02 -7.08 29.63
C CYS A 853 -16.34 -7.07 28.24
N ARG A 854 -16.23 -8.21 27.53
CA ARG A 854 -15.73 -8.35 26.15
C ARG A 854 -16.89 -8.58 25.18
N ILE A 855 -17.59 -7.51 24.79
CA ILE A 855 -18.84 -7.64 24.01
C ILE A 855 -18.55 -7.43 22.52
N LEU A 856 -18.86 -8.44 21.71
CA LEU A 856 -18.71 -8.43 20.25
C LEU A 856 -20.07 -8.26 19.55
N LEU A 857 -20.20 -7.21 18.73
CA LEU A 857 -21.37 -6.96 17.90
C LEU A 857 -21.14 -7.52 16.49
N CYS A 858 -21.89 -8.57 16.10
CA CYS A 858 -21.71 -9.26 14.82
C CYS A 858 -22.79 -8.95 13.76
N GLU A 859 -23.97 -8.47 14.15
CA GLU A 859 -25.05 -8.14 13.21
C GLU A 859 -24.81 -6.79 12.54
N ASN A 860 -24.72 -6.76 11.20
CA ASN A 860 -24.53 -5.54 10.41
C ASN A 860 -25.84 -5.11 9.73
N TYR A 861 -26.20 -3.84 9.93
CA TYR A 861 -27.42 -3.23 9.39
C TYR A 861 -27.16 -2.25 8.22
N ARG A 862 -25.89 -1.90 7.97
CA ARG A 862 -25.50 -0.91 6.95
C ARG A 862 -25.55 -1.45 5.54
N SER A 863 -25.07 -2.67 5.31
CA SER A 863 -24.58 -3.09 3.99
C SER A 863 -25.32 -4.30 3.41
N HIS A 864 -25.21 -4.48 2.09
CA HIS A 864 -25.71 -5.63 1.36
C HIS A 864 -24.89 -6.88 1.71
N GLU A 865 -25.54 -8.04 1.76
CA GLU A 865 -24.94 -9.33 2.13
C GLU A 865 -23.61 -9.62 1.40
N ALA A 866 -23.57 -9.56 0.07
CA ALA A 866 -22.33 -9.74 -0.71
C ALA A 866 -21.16 -8.83 -0.27
N ILE A 867 -21.41 -7.56 0.12
CA ILE A 867 -20.38 -6.66 0.65
C ILE A 867 -19.94 -7.12 2.03
N ILE A 868 -20.90 -7.50 2.88
CA ILE A 868 -20.64 -8.04 4.22
C ILE A 868 -19.80 -9.31 4.11
N ASN A 869 -20.20 -10.30 3.31
CA ASN A 869 -19.51 -11.58 3.12
C ASN A 869 -18.05 -11.38 2.68
N TYR A 870 -17.79 -10.52 1.67
CA TYR A 870 -16.42 -10.16 1.27
C TYR A 870 -15.60 -9.57 2.43
N THR A 871 -16.15 -8.59 3.15
CA THR A 871 -15.42 -8.01 4.29
C THR A 871 -15.29 -8.98 5.47
N SER A 872 -16.26 -9.87 5.68
CA SER A 872 -16.31 -10.86 6.74
C SER A 872 -15.22 -11.92 6.54
N GLU A 873 -15.13 -12.47 5.33
CA GLU A 873 -14.08 -13.41 4.90
C GLU A 873 -12.66 -12.83 5.09
N LEU A 874 -12.46 -11.56 4.72
CA LEU A 874 -11.12 -10.97 4.61
C LEU A 874 -10.64 -10.19 5.85
N PHE A 875 -11.55 -9.66 6.67
CA PHE A 875 -11.20 -8.79 7.81
C PHE A 875 -11.81 -9.22 9.15
N TYR A 876 -12.82 -10.11 9.19
CA TYR A 876 -13.55 -10.43 10.44
C TYR A 876 -13.80 -11.93 10.65
N GLU A 877 -12.95 -12.80 10.07
CA GLU A 877 -12.95 -14.27 10.30
C GLU A 877 -14.31 -14.96 10.01
N GLY A 878 -15.11 -14.41 9.09
CA GLY A 878 -16.45 -14.91 8.77
C GLY A 878 -17.54 -14.56 9.80
N LYS A 879 -17.23 -13.80 10.86
CA LYS A 879 -18.11 -13.58 12.02
C LYS A 879 -19.22 -12.53 11.81
N LEU A 880 -19.16 -11.71 10.76
CA LEU A 880 -20.21 -10.73 10.47
C LEU A 880 -21.42 -11.35 9.78
N MET A 881 -22.61 -10.95 10.25
CA MET A 881 -23.92 -11.39 9.74
C MET A 881 -24.71 -10.23 9.12
N ALA A 882 -25.46 -10.49 8.05
CA ALA A 882 -26.22 -9.47 7.32
C ALA A 882 -27.67 -9.35 7.80
N SER A 883 -27.92 -8.46 8.77
CA SER A 883 -29.28 -8.21 9.30
C SER A 883 -30.02 -7.07 8.59
N GLY A 884 -29.30 -6.17 7.91
CA GLY A 884 -29.86 -4.92 7.34
C GLY A 884 -30.74 -5.06 6.09
N LYS A 885 -30.78 -6.23 5.44
CA LYS A 885 -31.55 -6.53 4.21
C LYS A 885 -31.49 -5.41 3.14
N GLN A 886 -30.32 -4.82 2.93
CA GLN A 886 -30.16 -3.73 1.97
C GLN A 886 -30.45 -4.21 0.53
N PRO A 887 -31.23 -3.47 -0.27
CA PRO A 887 -31.55 -3.86 -1.64
C PRO A 887 -30.36 -3.72 -2.60
N ALA A 888 -30.16 -4.70 -3.48
CA ALA A 888 -29.19 -4.66 -4.58
C ALA A 888 -29.58 -3.65 -5.69
N HIS A 889 -28.65 -3.40 -6.62
CA HIS A 889 -28.99 -2.83 -7.93
C HIS A 889 -29.51 -3.96 -8.85
N LYS A 890 -30.26 -3.64 -9.91
CA LYS A 890 -30.74 -4.64 -10.89
C LYS A 890 -29.62 -5.09 -11.83
N ASP A 891 -28.96 -4.11 -12.45
CA ASP A 891 -27.95 -4.33 -13.51
C ASP A 891 -26.51 -4.52 -13.00
N PHE A 892 -26.26 -4.29 -11.70
CA PHE A 892 -24.91 -4.24 -11.13
C PHE A 892 -24.83 -5.10 -9.86
N TYR A 893 -23.88 -6.02 -9.81
CA TYR A 893 -23.64 -6.81 -8.61
C TYR A 893 -23.05 -5.91 -7.49
N PRO A 894 -23.39 -6.09 -6.20
CA PRO A 894 -22.95 -5.20 -5.11
C PRO A 894 -21.43 -5.01 -4.95
N LEU A 895 -20.62 -5.84 -5.60
CA LEU A 895 -19.19 -5.64 -5.83
C LEU A 895 -18.99 -5.58 -7.36
N THR A 896 -18.56 -4.44 -7.92
CA THR A 896 -18.37 -4.26 -9.36
C THR A 896 -16.99 -3.65 -9.64
N PHE A 897 -16.32 -4.06 -10.73
CA PHE A 897 -15.01 -3.54 -11.11
C PHE A 897 -14.99 -3.03 -12.57
N PHE A 898 -14.54 -1.80 -12.78
CA PHE A 898 -14.34 -1.15 -14.07
C PHE A 898 -12.85 -0.90 -14.34
N THR A 899 -12.35 -1.43 -15.46
CA THR A 899 -10.93 -1.33 -15.83
C THR A 899 -10.61 0.01 -16.49
N ALA A 900 -9.87 0.88 -15.79
CA ALA A 900 -9.38 2.14 -16.33
C ALA A 900 -7.92 2.01 -16.80
N ARG A 901 -7.68 2.04 -18.12
CA ARG A 901 -6.34 1.95 -18.72
C ARG A 901 -5.72 3.33 -18.93
N GLY A 902 -5.64 4.12 -17.85
CA GLY A 902 -4.97 5.42 -17.83
C GLY A 902 -3.50 5.32 -17.41
N GLU A 903 -2.82 6.46 -17.46
CA GLU A 903 -1.56 6.70 -16.76
C GLU A 903 -1.83 7.62 -15.57
N ASP A 904 -1.14 7.39 -14.45
CA ASP A 904 -1.20 8.29 -13.30
C ASP A 904 -0.08 9.33 -13.32
N VAL A 905 -0.48 10.58 -13.09
CA VAL A 905 0.34 11.77 -13.29
C VAL A 905 0.41 12.55 -11.97
N GLN A 906 1.57 13.15 -11.71
CA GLN A 906 1.75 14.12 -10.62
C GLN A 906 1.86 15.51 -11.24
N GLU A 907 1.07 16.47 -10.79
CA GLU A 907 1.16 17.85 -11.30
C GLU A 907 2.45 18.53 -10.82
N LYS A 908 3.02 19.45 -11.60
CA LYS A 908 4.35 20.04 -11.31
C LYS A 908 4.47 20.62 -9.89
N ASN A 909 3.40 21.24 -9.40
CA ASN A 909 3.38 21.87 -8.08
C ASN A 909 2.76 20.98 -6.99
N SER A 910 2.13 19.84 -7.34
CA SER A 910 1.37 19.02 -6.39
C SER A 910 2.15 17.83 -5.85
N THR A 911 1.96 17.54 -4.57
CA THR A 911 2.50 16.35 -3.88
C THR A 911 1.69 15.08 -4.18
N ALA A 912 0.48 15.20 -4.72
CA ALA A 912 -0.45 14.09 -4.93
C ALA A 912 -0.53 13.63 -6.40
N PHE A 913 -0.98 12.39 -6.62
CA PHE A 913 -1.20 11.82 -7.95
C PHE A 913 -2.68 11.90 -8.37
N TYR A 914 -2.92 11.92 -9.68
CA TYR A 914 -4.25 11.80 -10.28
C TYR A 914 -4.20 10.92 -11.54
N ASN A 915 -5.33 10.37 -11.96
CA ASN A 915 -5.45 9.54 -13.16
C ASN A 915 -6.71 9.96 -13.92
N ASN A 916 -6.53 10.72 -15.02
CA ASN A 916 -7.66 11.30 -15.77
C ASN A 916 -8.58 10.23 -16.39
N ALA A 917 -8.08 9.03 -16.73
CA ALA A 917 -8.94 7.97 -17.25
C ALA A 917 -9.89 7.46 -16.17
N GLU A 918 -9.40 7.26 -14.94
CA GLU A 918 -10.28 6.97 -13.80
C GLU A 918 -11.27 8.11 -13.51
N VAL A 919 -10.86 9.38 -13.66
CA VAL A 919 -11.77 10.53 -13.47
C VAL A 919 -12.96 10.45 -14.43
N PHE A 920 -12.71 10.27 -15.73
CA PHE A 920 -13.78 10.20 -16.73
C PHE A 920 -14.64 8.94 -16.56
N GLU A 921 -14.03 7.77 -16.32
CA GLU A 921 -14.74 6.52 -16.07
C GLU A 921 -15.66 6.62 -14.84
N VAL A 922 -15.17 7.14 -13.70
CA VAL A 922 -16.01 7.37 -12.50
C VAL A 922 -17.19 8.28 -12.82
N VAL A 923 -16.96 9.40 -13.51
CA VAL A 923 -18.02 10.38 -13.83
C VAL A 923 -19.08 9.76 -14.75
N GLU A 924 -18.68 8.99 -15.76
CA GLU A 924 -19.59 8.32 -16.68
C GLU A 924 -20.42 7.23 -15.98
N ARG A 925 -19.79 6.41 -15.13
CA ARG A 925 -20.47 5.35 -14.37
C ARG A 925 -21.42 5.94 -13.29
N VAL A 926 -21.09 7.09 -12.70
CA VAL A 926 -22.00 7.84 -11.81
C VAL A 926 -23.22 8.38 -12.59
N GLU A 927 -23.01 8.96 -13.77
CA GLU A 927 -24.10 9.45 -14.64
C GLU A 927 -25.01 8.30 -15.13
N GLU A 928 -24.41 7.15 -15.46
CA GLU A 928 -25.15 5.93 -15.81
C GLU A 928 -25.99 5.40 -14.64
N LEU A 929 -25.38 5.25 -13.46
CA LEU A 929 -26.05 4.80 -12.24
C LEU A 929 -27.24 5.71 -11.89
N ARG A 930 -27.06 7.02 -11.98
CA ARG A 930 -28.09 8.02 -11.72
C ARG A 930 -29.30 7.86 -12.66
N ARG A 931 -29.06 7.55 -13.94
CA ARG A 931 -30.11 7.25 -14.93
C ARG A 931 -30.82 5.91 -14.64
N LYS A 932 -30.12 4.94 -14.04
CA LYS A 932 -30.63 3.59 -13.72
C LYS A 932 -31.16 3.44 -12.28
N TRP A 933 -31.25 4.53 -11.51
CA TRP A 933 -31.49 4.51 -10.06
C TRP A 933 -32.65 3.58 -9.64
N PRO A 934 -32.38 2.50 -8.88
CA PRO A 934 -33.41 1.54 -8.48
C PRO A 934 -34.47 2.19 -7.58
N VAL A 935 -35.74 2.01 -7.95
CA VAL A 935 -36.91 2.44 -7.13
C VAL A 935 -36.86 1.87 -5.71
N ALA A 936 -36.28 0.68 -5.53
CA ALA A 936 -36.06 0.04 -4.23
C ALA A 936 -35.08 0.79 -3.31
N TRP A 937 -34.28 1.73 -3.83
CA TRP A 937 -33.39 2.60 -3.05
C TRP A 937 -34.06 3.90 -2.59
N GLY A 938 -35.34 4.09 -2.96
CA GLY A 938 -36.11 5.30 -2.67
C GLY A 938 -35.89 6.41 -3.71
N LYS A 939 -36.26 7.64 -3.34
CA LYS A 939 -36.04 8.83 -4.18
C LYS A 939 -34.54 8.98 -4.48
N LEU A 940 -34.21 9.37 -5.72
CA LEU A 940 -32.84 9.74 -6.08
C LEU A 940 -32.34 10.88 -5.17
N ASP A 941 -31.19 10.64 -4.54
CA ASP A 941 -30.40 11.59 -3.78
C ASP A 941 -28.95 11.48 -4.25
N ASP A 942 -28.48 12.47 -5.02
CA ASP A 942 -27.12 12.50 -5.53
C ASP A 942 -26.08 12.58 -4.39
N GLY A 943 -26.45 13.16 -3.24
CA GLY A 943 -25.61 13.19 -2.03
C GLY A 943 -25.40 11.82 -1.37
N SER A 944 -26.28 10.86 -1.64
CA SER A 944 -26.12 9.46 -1.19
C SER A 944 -25.10 8.67 -2.02
N ILE A 945 -24.60 9.23 -3.13
CA ILE A 945 -23.50 8.67 -3.92
C ILE A 945 -22.17 9.22 -3.36
N GLY A 946 -21.31 8.32 -2.89
CA GLY A 946 -19.95 8.63 -2.47
C GLY A 946 -18.93 8.27 -3.54
N VAL A 947 -17.89 9.10 -3.68
CA VAL A 947 -16.68 8.76 -4.46
C VAL A 947 -15.47 8.93 -3.55
N VAL A 948 -14.62 7.92 -3.45
CA VAL A 948 -13.50 7.90 -2.50
C VAL A 948 -12.20 7.48 -3.17
N THR A 949 -11.13 8.18 -2.84
CA THR A 949 -9.77 7.94 -3.37
C THR A 949 -8.73 8.36 -2.32
N PRO A 950 -7.47 7.85 -2.35
CA PRO A 950 -6.46 8.29 -1.39
C PRO A 950 -6.00 9.74 -1.63
N TYR A 951 -5.95 10.18 -2.89
CA TYR A 951 -5.17 11.36 -3.31
C TYR A 951 -5.99 12.64 -3.45
N ALA A 952 -5.42 13.78 -3.05
CA ALA A 952 -6.10 15.08 -3.04
C ALA A 952 -6.48 15.58 -4.45
N ASP A 953 -5.55 15.51 -5.41
CA ASP A 953 -5.74 15.97 -6.79
C ASP A 953 -6.85 15.20 -7.50
N GLN A 954 -6.95 13.89 -7.26
CA GLN A 954 -8.02 13.06 -7.80
C GLN A 954 -9.39 13.46 -7.23
N VAL A 955 -9.50 13.76 -5.92
CA VAL A 955 -10.73 14.33 -5.33
C VAL A 955 -11.10 15.65 -6.01
N PHE A 956 -10.13 16.55 -6.25
CA PHE A 956 -10.41 17.81 -6.94
C PHE A 956 -10.89 17.58 -8.38
N ARG A 957 -10.18 16.78 -9.17
CA ARG A 957 -10.48 16.56 -10.60
C ARG A 957 -11.83 15.89 -10.80
N ILE A 958 -12.19 14.90 -9.97
CA ILE A 958 -13.53 14.30 -9.99
C ILE A 958 -14.60 15.34 -9.63
N ARG A 959 -14.40 16.16 -8.58
CA ARG A 959 -15.34 17.26 -8.25
C ARG A 959 -15.49 18.26 -9.40
N ALA A 960 -14.43 18.54 -10.16
CA ALA A 960 -14.47 19.47 -11.28
C ALA A 960 -15.29 18.92 -12.47
N GLU A 961 -15.06 17.67 -12.88
CA GLU A 961 -15.81 17.05 -13.98
C GLU A 961 -17.28 16.79 -13.62
N LEU A 962 -17.58 16.33 -12.39
CA LEU A 962 -18.95 16.18 -11.90
C LEU A 962 -19.74 17.50 -11.95
N ARG A 963 -19.10 18.64 -11.60
CA ARG A 963 -19.73 19.97 -11.71
C ARG A 963 -20.08 20.33 -13.15
N LYS A 964 -19.22 20.03 -14.13
CA LYS A 964 -19.56 20.24 -15.56
C LYS A 964 -20.79 19.43 -15.99
N LYS A 965 -20.94 18.23 -15.42
CA LYS A 965 -22.10 17.34 -15.61
C LYS A 965 -23.34 17.72 -14.76
N ARG A 966 -23.30 18.81 -13.99
CA ARG A 966 -24.34 19.25 -13.04
C ARG A 966 -24.62 18.25 -11.91
N LEU A 967 -23.59 17.48 -11.51
CA LEU A 967 -23.61 16.51 -10.42
C LEU A 967 -22.80 17.03 -9.21
N SER A 968 -23.02 18.29 -8.85
CA SER A 968 -22.28 19.01 -7.78
C SER A 968 -22.39 18.37 -6.40
N ASP A 969 -23.47 17.64 -6.17
CA ASP A 969 -23.93 17.25 -4.83
C ASP A 969 -23.40 15.85 -4.43
N VAL A 970 -22.78 15.14 -5.38
CA VAL A 970 -22.12 13.84 -5.19
C VAL A 970 -20.91 13.98 -4.26
N ASN A 971 -20.86 13.15 -3.22
CA ASN A 971 -19.89 13.27 -2.13
C ASN A 971 -18.52 12.66 -2.48
N VAL A 972 -17.67 13.43 -3.16
CA VAL A 972 -16.26 13.05 -3.42
C VAL A 972 -15.37 13.37 -2.21
N GLU A 973 -14.62 12.41 -1.66
CA GLU A 973 -13.77 12.58 -0.46
C GLU A 973 -12.44 11.81 -0.51
N ARG A 974 -11.47 12.24 0.32
CA ARG A 974 -10.31 11.41 0.67
C ARG A 974 -10.72 10.33 1.69
N VAL A 975 -10.08 9.15 1.66
CA VAL A 975 -10.40 8.06 2.60
C VAL A 975 -10.35 8.50 4.07
N LEU A 976 -9.37 9.32 4.46
CA LEU A 976 -9.25 9.83 5.83
C LEU A 976 -10.43 10.73 6.26
N ASN A 977 -11.11 11.38 5.31
CA ASN A 977 -12.29 12.22 5.56
C ASN A 977 -13.60 11.42 5.64
N VAL A 978 -13.58 10.11 5.32
CA VAL A 978 -14.79 9.30 5.15
C VAL A 978 -15.31 8.68 6.46
N GLN A 979 -14.60 8.87 7.57
CA GLN A 979 -15.03 8.41 8.88
C GLN A 979 -16.38 9.02 9.28
N GLY A 980 -17.24 8.23 9.94
CA GLY A 980 -18.62 8.59 10.25
C GLY A 980 -19.59 8.63 9.05
N LYS A 981 -19.11 8.94 7.83
CA LYS A 981 -19.94 8.98 6.60
C LYS A 981 -20.40 7.59 6.16
N GLN A 982 -21.48 7.55 5.39
CA GLN A 982 -22.10 6.34 4.81
C GLN A 982 -22.76 6.72 3.48
N PHE A 983 -22.78 5.82 2.49
CA PHE A 983 -23.31 6.10 1.15
C PHE A 983 -24.15 4.94 0.61
N ARG A 984 -25.22 5.24 -0.15
CA ARG A 984 -26.03 4.23 -0.84
C ARG A 984 -25.17 3.45 -1.84
N VAL A 985 -24.37 4.18 -2.61
CA VAL A 985 -23.35 3.63 -3.52
C VAL A 985 -22.01 4.30 -3.28
N LEU A 986 -20.93 3.53 -3.36
CA LEU A 986 -19.56 3.99 -3.23
C LEU A 986 -18.77 3.66 -4.50
N PHE A 987 -18.19 4.69 -5.12
CA PHE A 987 -17.15 4.53 -6.13
C PHE A 987 -15.76 4.65 -5.48
N LEU A 988 -14.85 3.74 -5.79
CA LEU A 988 -13.44 3.81 -5.40
C LEU A 988 -12.57 4.07 -6.63
N SER A 989 -11.75 5.13 -6.57
CA SER A 989 -10.73 5.45 -7.60
C SER A 989 -9.35 5.17 -7.02
N THR A 990 -8.62 4.26 -7.66
CA THR A 990 -7.34 3.72 -7.16
C THR A 990 -6.11 4.56 -7.51
N VAL A 991 -6.22 5.36 -8.57
CA VAL A 991 -5.21 6.20 -9.21
C VAL A 991 -4.01 5.43 -9.76
N ARG A 992 -3.24 4.76 -8.89
CA ARG A 992 -1.85 4.33 -9.14
C ARG A 992 -1.76 3.18 -10.15
N THR A 993 -0.91 3.35 -11.16
CA THR A 993 -0.61 2.31 -12.14
C THR A 993 0.69 1.58 -11.82
N ARG A 994 0.94 0.48 -12.55
CA ARG A 994 2.19 -0.28 -12.43
C ARG A 994 3.44 0.44 -12.99
N HIS A 995 3.33 1.65 -13.52
CA HIS A 995 4.46 2.38 -14.09
C HIS A 995 5.14 3.29 -13.07
N THR A 996 4.38 4.08 -12.34
CA THR A 996 4.87 5.05 -11.34
C THR A 996 5.34 4.40 -10.04
N CYS A 997 4.70 3.31 -9.60
CA CYS A 997 5.11 2.52 -8.42
C CYS A 997 6.44 1.74 -8.58
N LYS A 998 7.31 2.14 -9.53
CA LYS A 998 8.62 1.54 -9.82
C LYS A 998 9.72 2.58 -9.90
N HIS A 999 10.20 3.07 -8.75
CA HIS A 999 11.46 3.82 -8.72
C HIS A 999 12.42 3.37 -7.62
N LYS A 1000 13.69 3.27 -8.00
CA LYS A 1000 14.91 3.21 -7.18
C LYS A 1000 14.76 2.54 -5.79
N GLN A 1001 14.47 1.23 -5.78
CA GLN A 1001 15.06 0.37 -4.75
C GLN A 1001 16.59 0.39 -4.93
N THR A 1002 17.31 1.19 -4.15
CA THR A 1002 18.77 1.08 -4.07
C THR A 1002 19.12 -0.29 -3.47
N PRO A 1003 20.00 -1.11 -4.08
CA PRO A 1003 20.26 -2.49 -3.64
C PRO A 1003 20.69 -2.64 -2.16
N ILE A 1004 21.23 -1.58 -1.58
CA ILE A 1004 21.84 -1.48 -0.26
C ILE A 1004 20.87 -1.85 0.88
N LYS A 1005 19.55 -1.65 0.72
CA LYS A 1005 18.55 -1.82 1.79
C LYS A 1005 17.85 -3.18 1.84
N LYS A 1006 18.30 -4.17 1.07
CA LYS A 1006 17.64 -5.49 0.99
C LYS A 1006 17.77 -6.40 2.23
N LYS A 1007 18.62 -6.08 3.23
CA LYS A 1007 18.97 -7.02 4.32
C LYS A 1007 18.24 -6.80 5.66
N GLU A 1008 17.36 -5.79 5.77
CA GLU A 1008 16.65 -5.45 7.03
C GLU A 1008 15.12 -5.61 6.96
N GLN A 1009 14.56 -6.14 5.87
CA GLN A 1009 13.11 -6.36 5.71
C GLN A 1009 12.58 -7.59 6.48
N LEU A 1010 12.82 -7.65 7.80
CA LEU A 1010 12.43 -8.76 8.71
C LEU A 1010 11.23 -8.46 9.61
N LEU A 1011 10.45 -7.42 9.32
CA LEU A 1011 9.28 -7.00 10.10
C LEU A 1011 8.06 -6.86 9.18
N GLU A 1012 6.95 -7.54 9.52
CA GLU A 1012 5.70 -7.56 8.72
C GLU A 1012 5.02 -6.17 8.59
N ASP A 1013 5.45 -5.21 9.42
CA ASP A 1013 4.98 -3.82 9.46
C ASP A 1013 6.04 -2.78 9.02
N SER A 1014 7.13 -3.18 8.36
CA SER A 1014 8.30 -2.31 8.13
C SER A 1014 7.97 -0.91 7.60
N THR A 1015 8.59 0.10 8.19
CA THR A 1015 8.27 1.53 7.97
C THR A 1015 8.79 2.09 6.64
N GLU A 1016 9.69 1.38 5.96
CA GLU A 1016 10.36 1.87 4.75
C GLU A 1016 9.61 1.58 3.44
N ASP A 1017 8.51 0.83 3.49
CA ASP A 1017 7.64 0.61 2.33
C ASP A 1017 6.84 1.89 1.98
N LEU A 1018 6.81 2.25 0.69
CA LEU A 1018 6.04 3.39 0.18
C LEU A 1018 4.53 3.14 0.31
N ASP A 1019 3.78 4.13 0.80
CA ASP A 1019 2.34 3.98 1.05
C ASP A 1019 1.51 4.41 -0.16
N TYR A 1020 1.39 3.48 -1.12
CA TYR A 1020 0.53 3.58 -2.31
C TYR A 1020 -0.99 3.51 -2.02
N GLY A 1021 -1.45 3.92 -0.83
CA GLY A 1021 -2.86 3.96 -0.43
C GLY A 1021 -3.56 2.60 -0.52
N PHE A 1022 -4.50 2.45 -1.47
CA PHE A 1022 -5.28 1.23 -1.66
C PHE A 1022 -4.48 0.01 -2.11
N LEU A 1023 -3.23 0.17 -2.57
CA LEU A 1023 -2.35 -0.94 -2.96
C LEU A 1023 -1.54 -1.47 -1.75
N SER A 1024 -1.23 -0.60 -0.79
CA SER A 1024 -0.38 -0.87 0.38
C SER A 1024 -1.17 -1.14 1.66
N ASN A 1025 -2.23 -0.38 1.93
CA ASN A 1025 -2.82 -0.24 3.26
C ASN A 1025 -4.22 -0.89 3.36
N TYR A 1026 -4.29 -2.10 3.93
CA TYR A 1026 -5.51 -2.89 4.01
C TYR A 1026 -6.54 -2.31 5.00
N LYS A 1027 -6.10 -1.59 6.06
CA LYS A 1027 -6.99 -0.89 7.01
C LYS A 1027 -7.68 0.31 6.36
N LEU A 1028 -6.94 1.04 5.52
CA LEU A 1028 -7.44 2.13 4.69
C LEU A 1028 -8.44 1.61 3.64
N LEU A 1029 -8.15 0.47 3.00
CA LEU A 1029 -9.06 -0.21 2.08
C LEU A 1029 -10.37 -0.67 2.77
N ASN A 1030 -10.27 -1.37 3.91
CA ASN A 1030 -11.41 -1.79 4.73
C ASN A 1030 -12.27 -0.57 5.11
N THR A 1031 -11.65 0.48 5.64
CA THR A 1031 -12.34 1.72 6.04
C THR A 1031 -13.12 2.37 4.90
N ALA A 1032 -12.60 2.32 3.67
CA ALA A 1032 -13.30 2.82 2.49
C ALA A 1032 -14.48 1.93 2.08
N ILE A 1033 -14.25 0.64 1.77
CA ILE A 1033 -15.29 -0.31 1.29
C ILE A 1033 -16.50 -0.34 2.23
N THR A 1034 -16.25 -0.32 3.53
CA THR A 1034 -17.26 -0.38 4.60
C THR A 1034 -18.17 0.85 4.74
N ARG A 1035 -18.06 1.84 3.84
CA ARG A 1035 -19.00 2.98 3.76
C ARG A 1035 -20.23 2.71 2.90
N ALA A 1036 -20.16 1.73 2.00
CA ALA A 1036 -21.24 1.41 1.06
C ALA A 1036 -22.41 0.67 1.72
N GLN A 1037 -23.64 1.00 1.29
CA GLN A 1037 -24.85 0.28 1.69
C GLN A 1037 -25.26 -0.77 0.65
N SER A 1038 -25.42 -0.39 -0.63
CA SER A 1038 -25.95 -1.28 -1.67
C SER A 1038 -24.96 -1.70 -2.76
N LEU A 1039 -23.93 -0.90 -3.04
CA LEU A 1039 -22.98 -1.15 -4.13
C LEU A 1039 -21.60 -0.52 -3.87
N VAL A 1040 -20.55 -1.30 -4.07
CA VAL A 1040 -19.15 -0.88 -4.17
C VAL A 1040 -18.71 -1.05 -5.63
N ALA A 1041 -18.47 0.06 -6.32
CA ALA A 1041 -17.93 0.11 -7.68
C ALA A 1041 -16.46 0.56 -7.61
N VAL A 1042 -15.54 -0.22 -8.17
CA VAL A 1042 -14.10 0.10 -8.18
C VAL A 1042 -13.68 0.46 -9.59
N VAL A 1043 -12.90 1.52 -9.73
CA VAL A 1043 -12.35 2.01 -10.99
C VAL A 1043 -10.83 2.07 -10.87
N GLY A 1044 -10.11 1.33 -11.71
CA GLY A 1044 -8.65 1.27 -11.62
C GLY A 1044 -7.92 0.34 -12.58
N ASP A 1045 -6.59 0.24 -12.40
CA ASP A 1045 -5.71 -0.71 -13.09
C ASP A 1045 -5.66 -2.05 -12.31
N PRO A 1046 -6.34 -3.11 -12.78
CA PRO A 1046 -6.33 -4.41 -12.12
C PRO A 1046 -4.96 -5.09 -12.13
N ILE A 1047 -4.05 -4.69 -13.03
CA ILE A 1047 -2.69 -5.24 -13.09
C ILE A 1047 -1.82 -4.61 -12.00
N ALA A 1048 -1.97 -3.32 -11.70
CA ALA A 1048 -1.34 -2.70 -10.54
C ALA A 1048 -1.85 -3.31 -9.23
N LEU A 1049 -3.18 -3.35 -9.05
CA LEU A 1049 -3.85 -3.80 -7.83
C LEU A 1049 -3.48 -5.25 -7.46
N CYS A 1050 -3.36 -6.15 -8.45
CA CYS A 1050 -2.98 -7.55 -8.23
C CYS A 1050 -1.45 -7.81 -8.21
N SER A 1051 -0.58 -6.81 -8.44
CA SER A 1051 0.88 -7.04 -8.49
C SER A 1051 1.74 -6.13 -7.61
N ILE A 1052 1.16 -5.13 -6.93
CA ILE A 1052 1.90 -4.16 -6.10
C ILE A 1052 1.28 -4.09 -4.70
N GLY A 1053 2.15 -4.03 -3.69
CA GLY A 1053 1.79 -3.72 -2.30
C GLY A 1053 1.12 -4.87 -1.54
N ARG A 1054 0.85 -4.62 -0.26
CA ARG A 1054 0.35 -5.62 0.70
C ARG A 1054 -1.13 -5.99 0.43
N CYS A 1055 -1.90 -5.15 -0.29
CA CYS A 1055 -3.32 -5.40 -0.56
C CYS A 1055 -3.61 -6.37 -1.72
N ARG A 1056 -2.60 -6.85 -2.46
CA ARG A 1056 -2.79 -7.69 -3.67
C ARG A 1056 -3.81 -8.82 -3.53
N LYS A 1057 -3.81 -9.58 -2.43
CA LYS A 1057 -4.74 -10.69 -2.21
C LYS A 1057 -6.20 -10.24 -2.04
N PHE A 1058 -6.43 -9.10 -1.38
CA PHE A 1058 -7.75 -8.51 -1.21
C PHE A 1058 -8.33 -8.09 -2.57
N TRP A 1059 -7.47 -7.60 -3.47
CA TRP A 1059 -7.82 -7.24 -4.84
C TRP A 1059 -8.01 -8.44 -5.77
N GLU A 1060 -7.13 -9.46 -5.69
CA GLU A 1060 -7.31 -10.73 -6.39
C GLU A 1060 -8.66 -11.38 -6.02
N ARG A 1061 -9.04 -11.38 -4.74
CA ARG A 1061 -10.35 -11.89 -4.30
C ARG A 1061 -11.53 -11.01 -4.74
N PHE A 1062 -11.40 -9.68 -4.69
CA PHE A 1062 -12.43 -8.77 -5.18
C PHE A 1062 -12.71 -8.97 -6.68
N ILE A 1063 -11.66 -9.02 -7.49
CA ILE A 1063 -11.73 -9.18 -8.94
C ILE A 1063 -12.23 -10.59 -9.32
N ALA A 1064 -11.84 -11.63 -8.56
CA ALA A 1064 -12.41 -12.97 -8.72
C ALA A 1064 -13.92 -12.99 -8.50
N LEU A 1065 -14.41 -12.40 -7.40
CA LEU A 1065 -15.85 -12.28 -7.12
C LEU A 1065 -16.59 -11.47 -8.20
N CYS A 1066 -15.98 -10.39 -8.72
CA CYS A 1066 -16.55 -9.63 -9.84
C CYS A 1066 -16.65 -10.48 -11.12
N HIS A 1067 -15.65 -11.31 -11.41
CA HIS A 1067 -15.68 -12.23 -12.55
C HIS A 1067 -16.73 -13.34 -12.37
N GLU A 1068 -16.77 -13.97 -11.20
CA GLU A 1068 -17.76 -14.99 -10.79
C GLU A 1068 -19.21 -14.48 -10.91
N ASN A 1069 -19.44 -13.19 -10.69
CA ASN A 1069 -20.76 -12.55 -10.74
C ASN A 1069 -20.93 -11.60 -11.95
N HIS A 1070 -20.18 -11.82 -13.05
CA HIS A 1070 -20.28 -11.09 -14.33
C HIS A 1070 -20.23 -9.55 -14.27
N SER A 1071 -19.57 -9.01 -13.23
CA SER A 1071 -19.43 -7.58 -12.89
C SER A 1071 -17.98 -7.08 -12.98
N LEU A 1072 -17.14 -7.80 -13.74
CA LEU A 1072 -15.81 -7.35 -14.17
C LEU A 1072 -15.89 -6.78 -15.59
N HIS A 1073 -15.60 -5.48 -15.74
CA HIS A 1073 -15.76 -4.75 -16.99
C HIS A 1073 -14.42 -4.23 -17.53
N GLY A 1074 -14.26 -4.25 -18.86
CA GLY A 1074 -13.09 -3.72 -19.59
C GLY A 1074 -11.88 -4.66 -19.73
N ILE A 1075 -11.92 -5.85 -19.11
CA ILE A 1075 -10.89 -6.91 -19.21
C ILE A 1075 -11.50 -8.26 -18.80
N THR A 1076 -10.90 -9.39 -19.20
CA THR A 1076 -11.26 -10.72 -18.66
C THR A 1076 -10.26 -11.19 -17.58
N PHE A 1077 -10.67 -12.16 -16.75
CA PHE A 1077 -9.81 -12.66 -15.67
C PHE A 1077 -8.61 -13.47 -16.19
N GLU A 1078 -8.76 -14.10 -17.35
CA GLU A 1078 -7.68 -14.77 -18.09
C GLU A 1078 -6.68 -13.75 -18.62
N GLN A 1079 -7.15 -12.62 -19.15
CA GLN A 1079 -6.31 -11.52 -19.61
C GLN A 1079 -5.53 -10.86 -18.46
N ILE A 1080 -6.11 -10.78 -17.26
CA ILE A 1080 -5.40 -10.35 -16.04
C ILE A 1080 -4.31 -11.37 -15.68
N LYS A 1081 -4.65 -12.65 -15.56
CA LYS A 1081 -3.69 -13.73 -15.21
C LYS A 1081 -2.53 -13.80 -16.20
N ALA A 1082 -2.82 -13.82 -17.50
CA ALA A 1082 -1.80 -13.87 -18.55
C ALA A 1082 -0.89 -12.64 -18.55
N GLN A 1083 -1.41 -11.45 -18.23
CA GLN A 1083 -0.57 -10.25 -18.07
C GLN A 1083 0.29 -10.32 -16.80
N LEU A 1084 -0.26 -10.75 -15.66
CA LEU A 1084 0.52 -10.93 -14.43
C LEU A 1084 1.67 -11.94 -14.65
N GLU A 1085 1.37 -13.07 -15.29
CA GLU A 1085 2.36 -14.12 -15.61
C GLU A 1085 3.40 -13.62 -16.64
N ALA A 1086 2.98 -12.89 -17.68
CA ALA A 1086 3.91 -12.23 -18.61
C ALA A 1086 4.78 -11.13 -17.95
N LEU A 1087 4.32 -10.55 -16.83
CA LEU A 1087 5.05 -9.53 -16.07
C LEU A 1087 5.98 -10.11 -15.00
N GLU A 1088 5.74 -11.34 -14.55
CA GLU A 1088 6.74 -12.17 -13.86
C GLU A 1088 7.83 -12.59 -14.88
N LEU A 1089 7.44 -13.14 -16.04
CA LEU A 1089 8.36 -13.58 -17.11
C LEU A 1089 9.25 -12.45 -17.67
N LYS A 1090 8.74 -11.22 -17.80
CA LYS A 1090 9.53 -10.07 -18.32
C LYS A 1090 10.69 -9.64 -17.43
N LYS A 1091 10.79 -10.09 -16.16
CA LYS A 1091 11.98 -9.86 -15.32
C LYS A 1091 13.11 -10.88 -15.54
N THR A 1092 12.85 -11.99 -16.24
CA THR A 1092 13.79 -13.12 -16.38
C THR A 1092 14.67 -13.02 -17.63
N TYR A 1093 14.44 -12.04 -18.51
CA TYR A 1093 15.23 -11.85 -19.73
C TYR A 1093 16.49 -10.99 -19.47
N VAL A 1094 17.61 -11.65 -19.20
CA VAL A 1094 18.91 -11.14 -19.65
C VAL A 1094 18.95 -11.26 -21.19
N LEU A 1095 19.67 -10.36 -21.87
CA LEU A 1095 19.85 -10.41 -23.32
C LEU A 1095 20.41 -11.77 -23.75
N ASN A 1096 19.92 -12.31 -24.87
CA ASN A 1096 20.36 -13.61 -25.41
C ASN A 1096 21.87 -13.59 -25.68
N PRO A 1097 22.70 -14.36 -24.95
CA PRO A 1097 24.15 -14.36 -25.10
C PRO A 1097 24.64 -15.05 -26.40
N LEU A 1098 23.71 -15.61 -27.19
CA LEU A 1098 23.96 -16.20 -28.50
C LEU A 1098 23.36 -15.36 -29.65
N ALA A 1099 22.93 -14.11 -29.37
CA ALA A 1099 22.59 -13.17 -30.43
C ALA A 1099 23.87 -12.71 -31.14
N PRO A 1100 24.02 -12.92 -32.47
CA PRO A 1100 25.21 -12.49 -33.19
C PRO A 1100 25.31 -10.97 -33.24
N GLU A 1101 26.53 -10.43 -33.19
CA GLU A 1101 26.78 -8.98 -33.16
C GLU A 1101 26.05 -8.23 -34.27
N PHE A 1102 25.39 -7.13 -33.89
CA PHE A 1102 24.84 -6.17 -34.84
C PHE A 1102 25.97 -5.30 -35.41
N ILE A 1103 26.71 -5.83 -36.38
CA ILE A 1103 27.69 -5.06 -37.15
C ILE A 1103 26.92 -4.12 -38.11
N PRO A 1104 26.98 -2.78 -37.94
CA PRO A 1104 26.34 -1.85 -38.85
C PRO A 1104 26.88 -1.98 -40.27
N ARG A 1105 26.05 -1.75 -41.30
CA ARG A 1105 26.47 -1.89 -42.72
C ARG A 1105 27.74 -1.08 -43.06
N ALA A 1106 27.99 0.03 -42.36
CA ALA A 1106 29.15 0.90 -42.54
C ALA A 1106 30.50 0.31 -42.07
N LEU A 1107 30.51 -0.70 -41.19
CA LEU A 1107 31.74 -1.30 -40.64
C LEU A 1107 32.17 -2.60 -41.33
N ARG A 1108 31.53 -2.97 -42.44
CA ARG A 1108 31.98 -4.09 -43.28
C ARG A 1108 33.06 -3.62 -44.25
N LEU A 1109 34.31 -3.62 -43.79
CA LEU A 1109 35.47 -3.42 -44.66
C LEU A 1109 35.46 -4.44 -45.81
N GLN A 1110 35.41 -3.95 -47.04
CA GLN A 1110 35.76 -4.74 -48.21
C GLN A 1110 37.27 -4.95 -48.22
N HIS A 1111 37.73 -6.20 -48.25
CA HIS A 1111 39.08 -6.54 -48.71
C HIS A 1111 39.03 -7.81 -49.55
N SER A 1112 39.89 -7.87 -50.57
CA SER A 1112 39.96 -8.94 -51.56
C SER A 1112 40.49 -10.25 -50.97
N GLY A 1113 39.89 -11.37 -51.36
CA GLY A 1113 40.34 -12.69 -50.88
C GLY A 1113 41.47 -13.30 -51.72
N ASN A 1114 42.02 -14.42 -51.25
CA ASN A 1114 42.56 -15.42 -52.17
C ASN A 1114 42.49 -16.86 -51.63
N SER A 1115 42.24 -17.76 -52.58
CA SER A 1115 42.18 -19.23 -52.58
C SER A 1115 42.95 -20.10 -51.54
N ASN A 1116 42.38 -21.30 -51.27
CA ASN A 1116 43.04 -22.57 -50.89
C ASN A 1116 43.67 -22.64 -49.47
N ARG A 1117 43.68 -23.76 -48.72
CA ARG A 1117 43.29 -25.19 -48.91
C ARG A 1117 43.15 -25.86 -47.51
N GLN A 1118 42.67 -27.10 -47.27
CA GLN A 1118 42.31 -28.22 -48.16
C GLN A 1118 41.03 -28.97 -47.72
N GLN A 1119 41.11 -30.23 -47.27
CA GLN A 1119 40.01 -31.21 -47.07
C GLN A 1119 40.33 -32.22 -45.95
N GLN A 1120 39.29 -32.82 -45.33
CA GLN A 1120 39.03 -34.27 -45.40
C GLN A 1120 37.58 -34.61 -44.96
N SER A 1121 37.10 -35.83 -45.28
CA SER A 1121 35.72 -36.31 -45.09
C SER A 1121 35.71 -37.83 -44.86
N PRO A 1122 34.60 -38.45 -44.42
CA PRO A 1122 33.90 -39.41 -45.32
C PRO A 1122 32.33 -39.37 -45.18
N PRO A 1123 31.51 -40.41 -45.46
CA PRO A 1123 30.71 -40.46 -46.69
C PRO A 1123 29.18 -40.70 -46.53
N LYS A 1124 28.45 -40.86 -47.66
CA LYS A 1124 26.98 -41.08 -47.75
C LYS A 1124 26.59 -42.34 -48.53
N VAL A 1125 25.42 -42.94 -48.25
CA VAL A 1125 24.69 -43.86 -49.17
C VAL A 1125 23.15 -43.72 -49.06
N LYS A 1126 22.51 -43.13 -50.10
CA LYS A 1126 21.22 -43.47 -50.82
C LYS A 1126 19.91 -43.85 -50.05
N PRO A 1127 18.68 -43.81 -50.65
CA PRO A 1127 18.32 -43.90 -52.08
C PRO A 1127 17.44 -42.74 -52.67
N LEU A 1128 16.44 -43.04 -53.52
CA LEU A 1128 15.94 -42.22 -54.66
C LEU A 1128 14.42 -41.93 -54.67
N LEU A 1129 14.00 -41.05 -55.60
CA LEU A 1129 12.63 -40.55 -55.83
C LEU A 1129 11.74 -41.42 -56.75
N ILE A 1130 10.41 -41.29 -56.60
CA ILE A 1130 9.41 -41.33 -57.71
C ILE A 1130 8.59 -40.01 -57.67
N LYS A 1131 7.35 -39.89 -58.22
CA LYS A 1131 6.77 -38.62 -58.72
C LYS A 1131 5.22 -38.67 -58.85
N LEU A 1132 4.60 -37.52 -59.20
CA LEU A 1132 3.19 -37.26 -59.60
C LEU A 1132 2.21 -36.93 -58.43
N LYS A 1133 1.23 -36.01 -58.55
CA LYS A 1133 0.88 -35.06 -59.65
C LYS A 1133 0.25 -33.74 -59.12
N ARG A 1134 0.17 -32.75 -60.01
CA ARG A 1134 -0.09 -31.29 -59.90
C ARG A 1134 -1.56 -30.86 -59.70
N LEU A 1135 -1.77 -29.70 -59.05
CA LEU A 1135 -2.66 -28.53 -59.34
C LEU A 1135 -2.92 -27.78 -58.02
N GLU A 1136 -2.41 -26.56 -57.76
CA GLU A 1136 -2.80 -25.21 -58.29
C GLU A 1136 -4.19 -24.77 -57.79
N GLY A 1137 -4.38 -23.62 -57.11
CA GLY A 1137 -3.49 -22.51 -56.70
C GLY A 1137 -4.19 -21.66 -55.60
N GLU A 1138 -3.81 -20.46 -55.16
CA GLU A 1138 -2.66 -19.53 -55.27
C GLU A 1138 -2.86 -18.46 -54.16
N SER A 1139 -1.92 -17.62 -53.73
CA SER A 1139 -0.46 -17.75 -53.58
C SER A 1139 -0.02 -16.71 -52.52
N SER A 1140 0.94 -17.04 -51.63
CA SER A 1140 1.39 -16.11 -50.58
C SER A 1140 2.91 -16.14 -50.43
N MET A 1141 3.59 -15.01 -50.67
CA MET A 1141 4.94 -14.66 -50.18
C MET A 1141 5.09 -13.13 -50.30
N SER A 1142 5.18 -12.39 -49.19
CA SER A 1142 6.42 -12.08 -48.44
C SER A 1142 7.44 -11.23 -49.23
N VAL A 1143 7.50 -9.94 -48.91
CA VAL A 1143 8.61 -9.05 -49.30
C VAL A 1143 9.71 -9.12 -48.24
N SER A 1144 10.99 -9.04 -48.64
CA SER A 1144 12.10 -8.95 -47.70
C SER A 1144 13.17 -7.94 -48.14
N LYS A 1145 13.53 -7.06 -47.19
CA LYS A 1145 14.80 -6.31 -47.07
C LYS A 1145 15.12 -5.13 -48.02
N ALA A 1146 14.65 -3.96 -47.57
CA ALA A 1146 15.50 -2.97 -46.85
C ALA A 1146 16.47 -2.01 -47.59
N TYR A 1147 16.03 -0.72 -47.62
CA TYR A 1147 16.82 0.55 -47.52
C TYR A 1147 17.80 0.88 -48.67
N TRP A 1148 17.69 2.03 -49.36
CA TRP A 1148 18.11 3.34 -48.81
C TRP A 1148 17.51 4.59 -49.55
N ALA A 1149 17.01 5.57 -48.77
CA ALA A 1149 17.02 7.05 -48.96
C ALA A 1149 16.39 7.79 -50.20
N VAL A 1150 16.25 9.12 -50.03
CA VAL A 1150 16.19 10.22 -51.04
C VAL A 1150 14.81 10.75 -51.55
N ILE A 1151 14.43 11.96 -51.04
CA ILE A 1151 13.71 13.11 -51.68
C ILE A 1151 12.16 13.18 -51.88
N PHE A 1152 11.63 14.35 -51.48
CA PHE A 1152 10.43 15.18 -51.81
C PHE A 1152 9.21 14.70 -52.66
N ILE A 1153 8.06 15.33 -52.32
CA ILE A 1153 6.95 15.85 -53.18
C ILE A 1153 5.72 14.96 -53.55
N THR A 1154 4.64 15.19 -52.78
CA THR A 1154 3.27 15.67 -53.18
C THR A 1154 2.33 14.85 -54.12
N ILE A 1155 1.01 15.08 -53.93
CA ILE A 1155 -0.17 14.69 -54.77
C ILE A 1155 -0.58 13.20 -54.60
N SER A 1156 -1.64 12.81 -53.85
CA SER A 1156 -3.10 13.13 -53.85
C SER A 1156 -3.97 12.17 -54.71
N PHE A 1157 -5.30 12.20 -54.48
CA PHE A 1157 -6.38 11.35 -55.04
C PHE A 1157 -6.55 9.93 -54.43
N SER A 1158 -7.78 9.43 -54.14
CA SER A 1158 -9.06 10.16 -53.98
C SER A 1158 -10.15 9.41 -53.20
N LEU A 1159 -11.23 10.13 -52.89
CA LEU A 1159 -12.51 9.66 -52.32
C LEU A 1159 -13.34 8.80 -53.30
N PRO A 1160 -14.42 8.20 -52.79
CA PRO A 1160 -15.74 8.48 -53.39
C PRO A 1160 -16.72 9.17 -52.42
N ARG A 1161 -17.54 10.08 -52.98
CA ARG A 1161 -18.82 10.58 -52.40
C ARG A 1161 -20.00 9.83 -53.06
N PRO A 1162 -21.28 10.14 -52.75
CA PRO A 1162 -21.97 11.18 -53.54
C PRO A 1162 -22.86 12.12 -52.65
N PRO A 1163 -24.06 12.63 -53.04
CA PRO A 1163 -24.20 14.01 -53.52
C PRO A 1163 -25.22 14.87 -52.71
N ALA A 1164 -25.55 16.12 -53.08
CA ALA A 1164 -24.76 17.34 -53.37
C ALA A 1164 -25.68 18.40 -54.05
N PHE A 1165 -25.66 19.67 -53.61
CA PHE A 1165 -26.23 20.80 -54.38
C PHE A 1165 -25.43 22.12 -54.20
N TYR A 1166 -25.72 23.11 -55.06
CA TYR A 1166 -24.84 24.24 -55.44
C TYR A 1166 -25.40 25.62 -55.05
N PHE A 1167 -24.54 26.65 -54.89
CA PHE A 1167 -24.27 27.69 -55.91
C PHE A 1167 -23.21 28.74 -55.47
N THR A 1168 -22.14 28.90 -56.27
CA THR A 1168 -21.38 30.13 -56.69
C THR A 1168 -21.01 31.31 -55.73
N SER A 1169 -19.91 32.08 -55.90
CA SER A 1169 -18.63 31.96 -56.67
C SER A 1169 -17.73 33.22 -56.50
N ILE A 1170 -16.40 33.11 -56.76
CA ILE A 1170 -15.47 34.17 -57.29
C ILE A 1170 -15.11 35.37 -56.36
N LYS A 1171 -13.87 35.96 -56.27
CA LYS A 1171 -12.58 35.83 -57.01
C LYS A 1171 -11.35 36.42 -56.23
N SER A 1172 -10.11 36.05 -56.64
CA SER A 1172 -8.84 36.86 -56.64
C SER A 1172 -8.17 37.21 -55.27
N PHE A 1173 -6.85 37.30 -54.98
CA PHE A 1173 -5.48 36.98 -55.53
C PHE A 1173 -4.49 37.12 -54.31
N CYS A 1174 -3.15 37.21 -54.41
CA CYS A 1174 -2.11 36.20 -54.71
C CYS A 1174 -0.73 36.61 -54.05
N ASP A 1175 0.35 35.87 -54.37
CA ASP A 1175 1.82 36.18 -54.30
C ASP A 1175 2.49 36.58 -52.93
N VAL A 1176 3.56 36.00 -52.31
CA VAL A 1176 4.76 35.11 -52.64
C VAL A 1176 6.10 35.91 -52.69
N PRO A 1177 7.28 35.45 -52.17
CA PRO A 1177 7.68 34.58 -51.01
C PRO A 1177 8.96 35.11 -50.23
N ILE A 1178 9.67 34.28 -49.41
CA ILE A 1178 11.18 34.04 -49.39
C ILE A 1178 11.73 33.34 -48.10
N CYS A 1179 12.86 32.64 -48.30
CA CYS A 1179 13.65 31.62 -47.59
C CYS A 1179 14.29 31.83 -46.17
N PHE A 1180 14.30 30.71 -45.40
CA PHE A 1180 15.43 29.95 -44.75
C PHE A 1180 16.53 30.54 -43.81
N GLU A 1181 16.94 29.63 -42.90
CA GLU A 1181 18.04 29.54 -41.88
C GLU A 1181 19.34 30.37 -41.98
N ILE A 1182 20.02 30.58 -40.83
CA ILE A 1182 21.34 29.94 -40.50
C ILE A 1182 21.77 30.06 -39.02
N PHE A 1183 22.82 29.32 -38.66
CA PHE A 1183 23.34 28.90 -37.34
C PHE A 1183 24.35 29.88 -36.65
N LEU A 1184 24.32 29.88 -35.31
CA LEU A 1184 25.46 29.85 -34.34
C LEU A 1184 26.49 31.00 -34.14
N TYR A 1185 26.62 31.38 -32.84
CA TYR A 1185 27.86 31.57 -32.03
C TYR A 1185 28.68 32.89 -31.94
N LEU A 1186 28.89 33.27 -30.65
CA LEU A 1186 30.07 33.87 -29.98
C LEU A 1186 30.39 35.39 -29.93
N THR A 1187 30.72 35.80 -28.68
CA THR A 1187 31.70 36.81 -28.21
C THR A 1187 31.46 38.33 -28.30
N TYR A 1188 31.17 38.92 -27.12
CA TYR A 1188 31.95 39.98 -26.44
C TYR A 1188 32.43 41.24 -27.20
N SER A 1189 31.98 42.44 -26.77
CA SER A 1189 32.76 43.36 -25.87
C SER A 1189 32.49 44.88 -26.05
N TRP A 1190 32.01 45.53 -24.98
CA TRP A 1190 32.34 46.87 -24.44
C TRP A 1190 32.54 48.14 -25.31
N GLY A 1191 31.72 49.17 -25.03
CA GLY A 1191 32.14 50.60 -24.93
C GLY A 1191 32.18 51.45 -26.23
N ASN A 1192 32.31 52.80 -26.18
CA ASN A 1192 32.09 53.78 -25.09
C ASN A 1192 32.05 55.24 -25.66
N PHE A 1193 31.81 56.28 -24.82
CA PHE A 1193 31.80 57.76 -25.10
C PHE A 1193 30.55 58.34 -25.82
N PHE A 1194 29.69 59.17 -25.18
CA PHE A 1194 29.76 60.63 -24.83
C PHE A 1194 29.33 61.57 -26.01
N PHE A 1195 29.01 62.88 -25.93
CA PHE A 1195 29.34 63.97 -24.96
C PHE A 1195 28.34 65.18 -24.95
N PHE A 1196 27.51 65.35 -23.89
CA PHE A 1196 26.78 66.61 -23.46
C PHE A 1196 25.75 67.29 -24.42
N TYR A 1197 24.87 68.25 -24.04
CA TYR A 1197 24.56 68.98 -22.78
C TYR A 1197 23.05 69.38 -22.75
N GLY A 1198 22.36 69.47 -21.59
CA GLY A 1198 21.09 70.24 -21.51
C GLY A 1198 20.03 69.90 -20.43
N ALA A 1199 20.17 70.45 -19.21
CA ALA A 1199 19.14 70.73 -18.18
C ALA A 1199 18.25 69.60 -17.56
N PHE A 1200 18.06 69.72 -16.24
CA PHE A 1200 17.21 68.95 -15.31
C PHE A 1200 15.97 69.81 -14.89
N PRO A 1201 14.99 69.31 -14.11
CA PRO A 1201 14.36 67.98 -14.13
C PRO A 1201 12.82 68.01 -13.91
N TYR A 1202 12.14 66.86 -14.08
CA TYR A 1202 11.37 66.17 -13.01
C TYR A 1202 10.80 64.84 -13.58
N THR A 1203 11.21 63.70 -12.99
CA THR A 1203 10.57 62.34 -13.05
C THR A 1203 9.66 62.05 -14.24
N PHE A 1204 10.05 61.34 -15.32
CA PHE A 1204 10.74 60.02 -15.39
C PHE A 1204 10.06 58.92 -14.53
N ILE A 1205 9.73 57.72 -15.06
CA ILE A 1205 9.58 57.32 -16.47
C ILE A 1205 8.61 56.13 -16.65
N TYR A 1206 8.03 56.10 -17.85
CA TYR A 1206 7.59 55.01 -18.72
C TYR A 1206 7.93 53.54 -18.35
N PHE A 1207 7.03 52.54 -18.49
CA PHE A 1207 6.32 51.97 -19.68
C PHE A 1207 7.02 50.73 -20.27
N PHE A 1208 6.32 50.01 -21.16
CA PHE A 1208 6.69 48.77 -21.88
C PHE A 1208 6.66 47.46 -21.05
N PHE A 1209 5.95 46.40 -21.48
CA PHE A 1209 4.92 46.34 -22.54
C PHE A 1209 4.06 45.09 -22.32
N PHE A 1210 2.72 45.21 -22.33
CA PHE A 1210 1.81 44.06 -22.34
C PHE A 1210 1.07 44.03 -23.67
N PHE A 1211 1.46 43.09 -24.54
CA PHE A 1211 0.95 42.99 -25.91
C PHE A 1211 0.73 41.51 -26.26
N HIS A 1212 -0.46 40.97 -25.97
CA HIS A 1212 -1.22 40.16 -26.93
C HIS A 1212 -2.62 39.77 -26.44
N PHE A 1213 -3.51 39.48 -27.39
CA PHE A 1213 -4.82 38.85 -27.22
C PHE A 1213 -5.82 39.49 -26.25
N SER A 1214 -6.30 40.67 -26.65
CA SER A 1214 -7.74 40.93 -26.60
C SER A 1214 -8.28 41.14 -28.03
N PHE A 1215 -8.45 40.03 -28.74
CA PHE A 1215 -9.49 39.91 -29.78
C PHE A 1215 -10.83 39.84 -29.00
N ILE A 1216 -11.91 40.57 -29.32
CA ILE A 1216 -12.31 41.29 -30.54
C ILE A 1216 -13.06 42.60 -30.12
N ILE A 1217 -13.42 43.45 -31.10
CA ILE A 1217 -14.47 44.49 -31.10
C ILE A 1217 -14.04 45.92 -30.68
N HIS A 1218 -13.58 46.73 -31.65
CA HIS A 1218 -14.01 48.14 -31.78
C HIS A 1218 -13.69 48.77 -33.14
N MET A 1219 -14.72 49.19 -33.91
CA MET A 1219 -14.68 50.22 -34.97
C MET A 1219 -16.04 50.25 -35.70
N CYS A 1220 -16.87 51.27 -35.46
CA CYS A 1220 -17.78 51.85 -36.46
C CYS A 1220 -18.43 53.15 -35.95
N ILE A 1221 -19.15 53.84 -36.83
CA ILE A 1221 -19.65 55.21 -36.65
C ILE A 1221 -21.19 55.23 -36.60
N GLN A 1222 -21.76 56.17 -35.84
CA GLN A 1222 -23.18 56.60 -35.81
C GLN A 1222 -24.27 55.59 -35.40
N GLY A 1223 -25.00 55.93 -34.33
CA GLY A 1223 -26.32 56.56 -34.52
C GLY A 1223 -27.61 55.75 -34.35
N LEU A 1224 -28.47 56.25 -33.45
CA LEU A 1224 -29.94 56.38 -33.56
C LEU A 1224 -30.89 55.16 -33.40
N VAL A 1225 -31.72 55.27 -32.34
CA VAL A 1225 -33.21 55.21 -32.36
C VAL A 1225 -33.97 53.86 -32.30
N HIS A 1226 -35.11 53.93 -31.60
CA HIS A 1226 -36.27 53.03 -31.49
C HIS A 1226 -36.69 52.31 -32.81
N PHE A 1227 -37.38 51.14 -32.81
CA PHE A 1227 -38.79 51.01 -32.40
C PHE A 1227 -39.32 49.56 -32.17
N SER A 1228 -40.52 49.51 -31.60
CA SER A 1228 -41.47 48.43 -31.24
C SER A 1228 -42.09 47.67 -32.45
N PRO A 1229 -43.18 46.82 -32.34
CA PRO A 1229 -43.63 45.83 -31.31
C PRO A 1229 -44.27 44.49 -31.85
N LEU A 1230 -44.62 43.55 -30.92
CA LEU A 1230 -45.78 42.59 -30.96
C LEU A 1230 -45.76 41.45 -32.05
N PRO A 1231 -46.70 40.44 -32.09
CA PRO A 1231 -47.99 40.20 -31.39
C PRO A 1231 -48.11 38.81 -30.64
N PRO A 1232 -49.30 38.39 -30.09
CA PRO A 1232 -49.45 37.32 -29.07
C PRO A 1232 -50.31 36.08 -29.46
N PRO A 1233 -50.66 35.18 -28.50
CA PRO A 1233 -52.01 34.58 -28.43
C PRO A 1233 -52.59 34.57 -26.96
N PRO A 1234 -53.66 33.83 -26.56
CA PRO A 1234 -55.01 34.40 -26.30
C PRO A 1234 -55.59 34.20 -24.85
N PRO A 1235 -56.80 34.72 -24.51
CA PRO A 1235 -57.21 34.96 -23.10
C PRO A 1235 -58.54 34.36 -22.56
N LEU A 1236 -58.60 34.13 -21.22
CA LEU A 1236 -59.76 34.28 -20.28
C LEU A 1236 -61.06 33.45 -20.50
N PRO A 1237 -62.14 33.53 -19.65
CA PRO A 1237 -62.37 33.96 -18.24
C PRO A 1237 -62.99 32.79 -17.38
N PRO A 1238 -63.81 32.93 -16.28
CA PRO A 1238 -64.14 34.06 -15.37
C PRO A 1238 -64.00 33.77 -13.83
N THR A 1239 -64.30 34.80 -13.01
CA THR A 1239 -64.36 34.88 -11.51
C THR A 1239 -65.84 34.94 -11.02
N PRO A 1240 -66.28 35.35 -9.78
CA PRO A 1240 -65.67 35.86 -8.51
C PRO A 1240 -66.12 35.00 -7.26
N PRO A 1241 -66.32 35.42 -5.96
CA PRO A 1241 -66.19 36.71 -5.26
C PRO A 1241 -65.49 36.66 -3.85
N LEU A 1242 -66.09 37.30 -2.81
CA LEU A 1242 -65.58 37.81 -1.50
C LEU A 1242 -66.79 37.88 -0.49
N PRO A 1243 -66.75 38.31 0.83
CA PRO A 1243 -65.85 39.33 1.46
C PRO A 1243 -65.52 39.34 3.02
N LEU A 1244 -64.37 39.95 3.39
CA LEU A 1244 -64.09 40.90 4.54
C LEU A 1244 -64.04 40.37 6.04
N PRO A 1245 -63.78 41.20 7.11
CA PRO A 1245 -62.44 41.36 7.77
C PRO A 1245 -62.54 41.48 9.35
N PRO A 1246 -61.83 42.37 10.12
CA PRO A 1246 -60.41 42.80 10.30
C PRO A 1246 -59.85 42.33 11.71
N PRO A 1247 -58.81 42.89 12.42
CA PRO A 1247 -57.86 44.02 12.20
C PRO A 1247 -56.34 43.73 12.48
N ILE A 1248 -55.52 44.79 12.62
CA ILE A 1248 -54.03 44.82 12.66
C ILE A 1248 -53.53 45.69 13.87
N PRO A 1249 -52.29 45.55 14.39
CA PRO A 1249 -51.16 46.47 14.06
C PRO A 1249 -49.81 45.73 13.76
N ALA A 1250 -48.94 46.17 12.83
CA ALA A 1250 -47.92 47.25 12.91
C ALA A 1250 -46.67 46.86 13.76
N GLU A 1251 -45.39 46.96 13.34
CA GLU A 1251 -44.74 47.47 12.09
C GLU A 1251 -43.67 46.43 11.57
N THR A 1252 -42.55 46.65 10.81
CA THR A 1252 -41.77 47.85 10.38
C THR A 1252 -40.85 47.56 9.16
N ILE A 1253 -40.77 48.52 8.22
CA ILE A 1253 -39.66 48.97 7.32
C ILE A 1253 -38.76 47.98 6.51
N LEU A 1254 -38.54 48.36 5.23
CA LEU A 1254 -37.67 47.79 4.16
C LEU A 1254 -36.19 48.33 4.23
N PRO A 1255 -35.22 48.06 3.30
CA PRO A 1255 -35.29 47.39 1.98
C PRO A 1255 -34.19 46.32 1.68
N LEU A 1256 -34.27 45.73 0.48
CA LEU A 1256 -33.09 45.17 -0.21
C LEU A 1256 -32.18 46.32 -0.69
N PHE A 1257 -30.91 46.29 -0.31
CA PHE A 1257 -29.76 46.73 -1.14
C PHE A 1257 -28.49 46.07 -0.55
N LEU A 1258 -27.43 45.88 -1.36
CA LEU A 1258 -26.14 45.28 -0.95
C LEU A 1258 -26.16 43.81 -0.49
N ILE A 1259 -26.37 42.87 -1.43
CA ILE A 1259 -25.75 41.53 -1.36
C ILE A 1259 -25.08 41.25 -2.72
N LEU A 1260 -23.94 41.90 -2.96
CA LEU A 1260 -23.00 41.57 -4.04
C LEU A 1260 -21.62 42.20 -3.77
N LEU A 1261 -21.00 41.75 -2.68
CA LEU A 1261 -19.59 41.95 -2.30
C LEU A 1261 -19.14 40.71 -1.49
#